data_AF-A0A1L8DAJ0-F1
#
_entry.id   AF-A0A1L8DAJ0-F1
#
_cell.length_a   1.000
_cell.length_b   1.000
_cell.length_c   1.000
_cell.angle_alpha   90.00
_cell.angle_beta   90.00
_cell.angle_gamma   90.00
#
_symmetry.space_group_name_H-M   'P 1'
#
loop_
_entity.id
_entity.type
_entity.pdbx_description
1 polymer ?
#
loop_
_entity_poly.entity_id
_entity_poly.type
_entity_poly.pdbx_seq_one_letter_code
_entity_poly.pdbx_strand_id
1 'polypeptide(L)'
;SVMQFYPSQFVLITDILDIFGKLVYDRLKIKAGYIRPGSNNPTALPDNFTPDMVPEMAKETCLNWFYKIASIRELLPRFYVEAAILKCYSFLTSSEFNLALLRLTRIIRGIGDPLVSIYARCYLCRVGMTVTSDREYIRENLTDLFTVYHTMFSPRLRNELTRQRLEIPTYLTLYIPALDWIMQGMAIHAPDTILDDILDKCLGQKNSGLLLNSIMTSFNSNFIAKRATKILHAIEEHTDEEGFPQAQLLRALGACLVVATMVPEEKQQVWVDAMKLIGNIEVPGQFMVAIESWAEYTSMSYNLGHVAAVLDDLLVHMGQNRIFEHHYGELQAVIDKIVYNSRDLEGLLTLDNFMPVLDLFQKESVKLDVCRSIMLVYREKIETKTSDPVTTNALMYICRVLNDSVNALTVEDERRQIGGLISHMIKQVDFGRDFESQLAFYVDARAAFVNLDTVYATLIHCVNNLAMETRRMIRGQHSRKTAAFVRACAAYCFITIPSIVSVATRMDLYMVSGSVALQNLCLGQADSCFDATIQLIPELPPVVEVDGNVKSTEMYLISYIGALLSTLIVVPDSPDRGVLYLLRLLLENIKLYHFDEIHSQSEGTLATIYLSVLDMLSTAAQETYPYHIPGIVSNDQLYGSDPKFIAEIDGLCSKVADQVLINLKILADKGQLRVQSTLAMELFVRIVRNTDLTRDKQFTLAVNLWNLVTRNKAQLDGKVLMGVLAQVEQMKAEHGNTVTGKRFEELVMRMRNKL
;
A
#
# COMPACT_ATOMS: atom_id res chain seq x y z
N SER A 1 -31.04 35.36 -19.38
CA SER A 1 -29.89 34.44 -19.22
C SER A 1 -30.31 33.04 -19.65
N VAL A 2 -29.36 32.21 -20.10
CA VAL A 2 -29.61 30.76 -20.22
C VAL A 2 -29.86 30.23 -18.81
N MET A 3 -30.96 29.47 -18.62
CA MET A 3 -31.39 29.01 -17.28
C MET A 3 -30.30 28.23 -16.53
N GLN A 4 -29.47 27.49 -17.27
CA GLN A 4 -28.37 26.67 -16.73
C GLN A 4 -27.33 27.47 -15.91
N PHE A 5 -27.10 28.75 -16.22
CA PHE A 5 -26.12 29.57 -15.49
C PHE A 5 -26.69 30.23 -14.24
N TYR A 6 -27.99 30.10 -13.98
CA TYR A 6 -28.64 30.80 -12.88
C TYR A 6 -28.03 30.46 -11.51
N PRO A 7 -27.76 29.18 -11.15
CA PRO A 7 -27.08 28.85 -9.90
C PRO A 7 -25.73 29.55 -9.74
N SER A 8 -24.91 29.59 -10.79
CA SER A 8 -23.59 30.25 -10.77
C SER A 8 -23.71 31.76 -10.66
N GLN A 9 -24.65 32.38 -11.39
CA GLN A 9 -24.93 33.81 -11.29
C GLN A 9 -25.42 34.20 -9.89
N PHE A 10 -26.27 33.36 -9.30
CA PHE A 10 -26.78 33.57 -7.95
C PHE A 10 -25.63 33.67 -6.94
N VAL A 11 -24.70 32.70 -6.92
CA VAL A 11 -23.58 32.69 -5.97
C VAL A 11 -22.77 33.99 -6.06
N LEU A 12 -22.36 34.39 -7.26
CA LEU A 12 -21.58 35.61 -7.49
C LEU A 12 -22.30 36.88 -7.00
N ILE A 13 -23.60 36.97 -7.27
CA ILE A 13 -24.41 38.12 -6.85
C ILE A 13 -24.57 38.12 -5.32
N THR A 14 -24.82 36.96 -4.72
CA THR A 14 -24.99 36.86 -3.26
C THR A 14 -23.70 37.15 -2.50
N ASP A 15 -22.53 36.82 -3.05
CA ASP A 15 -21.24 37.19 -2.43
C ASP A 15 -21.06 38.71 -2.41
N ILE A 16 -21.41 39.39 -3.51
CA ILE A 16 -21.38 40.87 -3.57
C ILE A 16 -22.37 41.46 -2.56
N LEU A 17 -23.57 40.88 -2.45
CA LEU A 17 -24.58 41.32 -1.49
C LEU A 17 -24.12 41.12 -0.04
N ASP A 18 -23.48 40.00 0.28
CA ASP A 18 -22.94 39.73 1.62
C ASP A 18 -21.82 40.74 1.98
N ILE A 19 -20.92 41.04 1.03
CA ILE A 19 -19.89 42.09 1.20
C ILE A 19 -20.56 43.44 1.44
N PHE A 20 -21.56 43.79 0.63
CA PHE A 20 -22.32 45.02 0.81
C PHE A 20 -22.97 45.09 2.20
N GLY A 21 -23.67 44.04 2.62
CA GLY A 21 -24.32 43.93 3.92
C GLY A 21 -23.34 44.11 5.08
N LYS A 22 -22.18 43.45 4.99
CA LYS A 22 -21.09 43.58 5.96
C LYS A 22 -20.53 44.99 6.02
N LEU A 23 -20.24 45.61 4.87
CA LEU A 23 -19.71 46.98 4.83
C LEU A 23 -20.68 48.01 5.42
N VAL A 24 -21.99 47.84 5.18
CA VAL A 24 -23.03 48.68 5.79
C VAL A 24 -23.06 48.47 7.29
N TYR A 25 -23.06 47.22 7.76
CA TYR A 25 -23.05 46.88 9.18
C TYR A 25 -21.81 47.46 9.91
N ASP A 26 -20.62 47.25 9.37
CA ASP A 26 -19.36 47.73 9.95
C ASP A 26 -19.32 49.26 9.98
N ARG A 27 -19.82 49.92 8.93
CA ARG A 27 -19.91 51.39 8.90
C ARG A 27 -20.89 51.94 9.93
N LEU A 28 -22.03 51.28 10.14
CA LEU A 28 -22.98 51.65 11.19
C LEU A 28 -22.36 51.44 12.57
N LYS A 29 -21.64 50.34 12.79
CA LYS A 29 -20.93 50.04 14.04
C LYS A 29 -19.84 51.05 14.38
N ILE A 30 -19.05 51.49 13.40
CA ILE A 30 -18.03 52.53 13.57
C ILE A 30 -18.66 53.88 13.89
N LYS A 31 -19.76 54.23 13.21
CA LYS A 31 -20.46 55.50 13.43
C LYS A 31 -21.24 55.56 14.74
N ALA A 32 -21.64 54.41 15.27
CA ALA A 32 -22.21 54.29 16.60
C ALA A 32 -21.11 54.47 17.65
N GLY A 33 -20.73 55.73 17.89
CA GLY A 33 -19.80 56.10 18.96
C GLY A 33 -20.40 55.73 20.31
N TYR A 34 -19.90 54.64 20.91
CA TYR A 34 -20.33 54.15 22.21
C TYR A 34 -19.44 54.71 23.31
N ILE A 35 -20.04 55.43 24.25
CA ILE A 35 -19.35 55.94 25.44
C ILE A 35 -19.52 54.90 26.54
N ARG A 36 -18.43 54.22 26.91
CA ARG A 36 -18.45 53.22 28.00
C ARG A 36 -18.80 53.92 29.33
N PRO A 37 -19.64 53.32 30.19
CA PRO A 37 -19.89 53.84 31.53
C PRO A 37 -18.56 54.04 32.28
N GLY A 38 -18.25 55.30 32.64
CA GLY A 38 -17.00 55.67 33.33
C GLY A 38 -15.84 56.16 32.44
N SER A 39 -16.03 56.31 31.12
CA SER A 39 -15.03 56.88 30.18
C SER A 39 -15.64 58.02 29.37
N ASN A 40 -14.86 59.07 29.07
CA ASN A 40 -15.28 60.18 28.20
C ASN A 40 -14.90 59.99 26.72
N ASN A 41 -14.19 58.90 26.39
CA ASN A 41 -13.74 58.65 25.02
C ASN A 41 -14.72 57.72 24.29
N PRO A 42 -15.25 58.13 23.12
CA PRO A 42 -16.12 57.28 22.31
C PRO A 42 -15.30 56.12 21.73
N THR A 43 -15.81 54.91 21.89
CA THR A 43 -15.26 53.67 21.34
C THR A 43 -16.28 53.01 20.42
N ALA A 44 -15.86 52.13 19.51
CA ALA A 44 -16.81 51.35 18.71
C ALA A 44 -17.65 50.44 19.61
N LEU A 45 -18.89 50.13 19.19
CA LEU A 45 -19.75 49.19 19.91
C LEU A 45 -19.06 47.82 20.09
N PRO A 46 -19.28 47.14 21.23
CA PRO A 46 -18.79 45.77 21.44
C PRO A 46 -19.48 44.79 20.48
N ASP A 47 -18.94 43.58 20.32
CA ASP A 47 -19.48 42.60 19.36
C ASP A 47 -20.89 42.10 19.70
N ASN A 48 -21.22 42.00 21.00
CA ASN A 48 -22.53 41.59 21.51
C ASN A 48 -23.29 42.77 22.13
N PHE A 49 -23.39 43.88 21.39
CA PHE A 49 -24.13 45.05 21.86
C PHE A 49 -25.65 44.79 21.88
N THR A 50 -26.37 45.49 22.77
CA THR A 50 -27.84 45.52 22.76
C THR A 50 -28.34 46.82 22.11
N PRO A 51 -29.58 46.86 21.58
CA PRO A 51 -30.14 48.06 20.98
C PRO A 51 -30.14 49.30 21.91
N ASP A 52 -30.18 49.09 23.24
CA ASP A 52 -30.11 50.18 24.23
C ASP A 52 -28.73 50.86 24.29
N MET A 53 -27.68 50.16 23.89
CA MET A 53 -26.31 50.69 23.84
C MET A 53 -26.06 51.53 22.57
N VAL A 54 -26.99 51.52 21.61
CA VAL A 54 -26.85 52.18 20.32
C VAL A 54 -27.35 53.63 20.40
N PRO A 55 -26.54 54.64 20.05
CA PRO A 55 -26.97 56.04 20.04
C PRO A 55 -28.13 56.30 19.07
N GLU A 56 -29.02 57.24 19.41
CA GLU A 56 -30.22 57.54 18.61
C GLU A 56 -29.89 57.95 17.17
N MET A 57 -28.82 58.73 16.98
CA MET A 57 -28.33 59.11 15.64
C MET A 57 -27.95 57.90 14.76
N ALA A 58 -27.42 56.83 15.38
CA ALA A 58 -27.06 55.61 14.66
C ALA A 58 -28.32 54.77 14.35
N LYS A 59 -29.31 54.74 15.25
CA LYS A 59 -30.63 54.13 15.00
C LYS A 59 -31.35 54.82 13.84
N GLU A 60 -31.39 56.14 13.83
CA GLU A 60 -32.00 56.93 12.77
C GLU A 60 -31.28 56.72 11.43
N THR A 61 -29.94 56.65 11.43
CA THR A 61 -29.15 56.31 10.23
C THR A 61 -29.46 54.90 9.72
N CYS A 62 -29.64 53.93 10.62
CA CYS A 62 -30.03 52.56 10.28
C CYS A 62 -31.45 52.51 9.69
N LEU A 63 -32.43 53.18 10.30
CA LEU A 63 -33.79 53.32 9.76
C LEU A 63 -33.79 53.96 8.38
N ASN A 64 -32.96 54.99 8.15
CA ASN A 64 -32.82 55.64 6.85
C ASN A 64 -32.33 54.69 5.76
N TRP A 65 -31.50 53.69 6.07
CA TRP A 65 -31.14 52.63 5.11
C TRP A 65 -32.36 51.80 4.74
N PHE A 66 -33.13 51.33 5.73
CA PHE A 66 -34.34 50.55 5.48
C PHE A 66 -35.41 51.32 4.71
N TYR A 67 -35.64 52.61 5.01
CA TYR A 67 -36.58 53.44 4.26
C TYR A 67 -36.15 53.67 2.80
N LYS A 68 -34.85 53.86 2.55
CA LYS A 68 -34.31 53.97 1.19
C LYS A 68 -34.49 52.67 0.42
N ILE A 69 -34.23 51.52 1.04
CA ILE A 69 -34.42 50.22 0.41
C ILE A 69 -35.92 49.99 0.13
N ALA A 70 -36.80 50.31 1.07
CA ALA A 70 -38.24 50.20 0.89
C ALA A 70 -38.77 51.04 -0.29
N SER A 71 -38.09 52.15 -0.64
CA SER A 71 -38.44 53.01 -1.78
C SER A 71 -38.05 52.45 -3.16
N ILE A 72 -37.27 51.36 -3.22
CA ILE A 72 -36.96 50.65 -4.46
C ILE A 72 -38.25 50.07 -5.05
N ARG A 73 -38.52 50.35 -6.32
CA ARG A 73 -39.76 49.96 -6.99
C ARG A 73 -39.74 48.49 -7.40
N GLU A 74 -38.59 48.02 -7.88
CA GLU A 74 -38.40 46.65 -8.34
C GLU A 74 -38.34 45.67 -7.16
N LEU A 75 -39.16 44.62 -7.21
CA LEU A 75 -39.29 43.64 -6.12
C LEU A 75 -37.97 42.92 -5.80
N LEU A 76 -37.29 42.39 -6.83
CA LEU A 76 -36.14 41.51 -6.65
C LEU A 76 -34.92 42.25 -6.07
N PRO A 77 -34.50 43.42 -6.61
CA PRO A 77 -33.42 44.20 -5.99
C PRO A 77 -33.77 44.66 -4.58
N ARG A 78 -35.00 45.12 -4.34
CA ARG A 78 -35.45 45.52 -3.01
C ARG A 78 -35.30 44.38 -2.01
N PHE A 79 -35.81 43.21 -2.35
CA PHE A 79 -35.73 42.02 -1.50
C PHE A 79 -34.30 41.64 -1.17
N TYR A 80 -33.42 41.52 -2.18
CA TYR A 80 -32.04 41.06 -1.97
C TYR A 80 -31.22 42.05 -1.15
N VAL A 81 -31.36 43.36 -1.40
CA VAL A 81 -30.63 44.40 -0.66
C VAL A 81 -31.13 44.48 0.78
N GLU A 82 -32.45 44.35 1.01
CA GLU A 82 -33.02 44.32 2.35
C GLU A 82 -32.54 43.10 3.14
N ALA A 83 -32.58 41.91 2.52
CA ALA A 83 -32.08 40.69 3.12
C ALA A 83 -30.56 40.78 3.41
N ALA A 84 -29.76 41.36 2.52
CA ALA A 84 -28.32 41.53 2.72
C ALA A 84 -27.97 42.34 3.99
N ILE A 85 -28.77 43.37 4.30
CA ILE A 85 -28.56 44.20 5.50
C ILE A 85 -29.41 43.76 6.70
N LEU A 86 -30.02 42.57 6.67
CA LEU A 86 -30.94 42.12 7.71
C LEU A 86 -30.30 42.14 9.10
N LYS A 87 -29.01 41.83 9.21
CA LYS A 87 -28.24 41.90 10.46
C LYS A 87 -28.26 43.30 11.09
N CYS A 88 -28.40 44.36 10.30
CA CYS A 88 -28.50 45.73 10.80
C CYS A 88 -29.77 45.99 11.62
N TYR A 89 -30.78 45.11 11.59
CA TYR A 89 -31.89 45.20 12.55
C TYR A 89 -31.42 45.11 14.01
N SER A 90 -30.25 44.52 14.30
CA SER A 90 -29.69 44.47 15.67
C SER A 90 -29.45 45.85 16.28
N PHE A 91 -29.29 46.90 15.47
CA PHE A 91 -29.15 48.28 15.96
C PHE A 91 -30.48 48.86 16.45
N LEU A 92 -31.60 48.31 15.99
CA LEU A 92 -32.95 48.81 16.25
C LEU A 92 -33.64 47.98 17.34
N THR A 93 -33.66 46.66 17.18
CA THR A 93 -34.38 45.74 18.05
C THR A 93 -33.66 44.40 18.21
N SER A 94 -33.92 43.72 19.33
CA SER A 94 -33.35 42.39 19.64
C SER A 94 -34.32 41.24 19.35
N SER A 95 -35.63 41.53 19.20
CA SER A 95 -36.70 40.52 19.16
C SER A 95 -37.46 40.44 17.82
N GLU A 96 -37.25 41.35 16.88
CA GLU A 96 -38.11 41.45 15.68
C GLU A 96 -37.56 40.74 14.43
N PHE A 97 -36.44 40.02 14.54
CA PHE A 97 -35.87 39.30 13.40
C PHE A 97 -36.84 38.30 12.77
N ASN A 98 -37.60 37.54 13.58
CA ASN A 98 -38.58 36.58 13.05
C ASN A 98 -39.71 37.30 12.27
N LEU A 99 -40.22 38.43 12.78
CA LEU A 99 -41.23 39.22 12.08
C LEU A 99 -40.72 39.74 10.72
N ALA A 100 -39.48 40.23 10.66
CA ALA A 100 -38.85 40.67 9.42
C ALA A 100 -38.65 39.52 8.43
N LEU A 101 -38.19 38.35 8.90
CA LEU A 101 -38.02 37.15 8.09
C LEU A 101 -39.35 36.62 7.54
N LEU A 102 -40.41 36.58 8.34
CA LEU A 102 -41.75 36.19 7.91
C LEU A 102 -42.34 37.20 6.91
N ARG A 103 -42.10 38.50 7.10
CA ARG A 103 -42.46 39.52 6.10
C ARG A 103 -41.74 39.27 4.78
N LEU A 104 -40.41 39.09 4.82
CA LEU A 104 -39.61 38.83 3.63
C LEU A 104 -40.05 37.54 2.92
N THR A 105 -40.40 36.50 3.68
CA THR A 105 -40.95 35.24 3.16
C THR A 105 -42.23 35.49 2.34
N ARG A 106 -43.14 36.33 2.85
CA ARG A 106 -44.37 36.72 2.15
C ARG A 106 -44.09 37.58 0.92
N ILE A 107 -43.05 38.41 0.94
CA ILE A 107 -42.63 39.22 -0.23
C ILE A 107 -42.17 38.31 -1.39
N ILE A 108 -41.49 37.20 -1.09
CA ILE A 108 -41.04 36.24 -2.11
C ILE A 108 -42.23 35.61 -2.87
N ARG A 109 -43.43 35.54 -2.28
CA ARG A 109 -44.65 35.06 -2.98
C ARG A 109 -44.98 35.87 -4.24
N GLY A 110 -44.48 37.11 -4.34
CA GLY A 110 -44.62 37.95 -5.54
C GLY A 110 -43.70 37.56 -6.70
N ILE A 111 -42.75 36.63 -6.51
CA ILE A 111 -41.83 36.15 -7.55
C ILE A 111 -42.49 34.99 -8.30
N GLY A 112 -42.90 35.23 -9.55
CA GLY A 112 -43.62 34.25 -10.36
C GLY A 112 -42.74 33.20 -11.06
N ASP A 113 -41.45 33.44 -11.21
CA ASP A 113 -40.52 32.44 -11.77
C ASP A 113 -40.08 31.46 -10.68
N PRO A 114 -40.33 30.14 -10.82
CA PRO A 114 -40.06 29.17 -9.76
C PRO A 114 -38.56 29.02 -9.46
N LEU A 115 -37.68 29.16 -10.46
CA LEU A 115 -36.23 29.06 -10.28
C LEU A 115 -35.70 30.29 -9.53
N VAL A 116 -36.14 31.49 -9.92
CA VAL A 116 -35.77 32.71 -9.18
C VAL A 116 -36.33 32.68 -7.76
N SER A 117 -37.55 32.19 -7.59
CA SER A 117 -38.24 32.10 -6.30
C SER A 117 -37.48 31.20 -5.33
N ILE A 118 -37.09 29.98 -5.72
CA ILE A 118 -36.39 29.05 -4.81
C ILE A 118 -35.03 29.59 -4.34
N TYR A 119 -34.29 30.26 -5.22
CA TYR A 119 -33.00 30.85 -4.87
C TYR A 119 -33.15 32.08 -3.96
N ALA A 120 -34.19 32.89 -4.17
CA ALA A 120 -34.54 33.96 -3.23
C ALA A 120 -34.86 33.39 -1.84
N ARG A 121 -35.61 32.27 -1.76
CA ARG A 121 -35.86 31.56 -0.50
C ARG A 121 -34.58 31.04 0.13
N CYS A 122 -33.73 30.39 -0.65
CA CYS A 122 -32.44 29.89 -0.20
C CYS A 122 -31.57 31.01 0.41
N TYR A 123 -31.48 32.16 -0.26
CA TYR A 123 -30.75 33.31 0.27
C TYR A 123 -31.34 33.81 1.59
N LEU A 124 -32.67 33.95 1.68
CA LEU A 124 -33.34 34.35 2.92
C LEU A 124 -33.11 33.34 4.05
N CYS A 125 -33.20 32.04 3.76
CA CYS A 125 -32.90 30.97 4.70
C CYS A 125 -31.46 31.05 5.20
N ARG A 126 -30.50 31.25 4.29
CA ARG A 126 -29.08 31.38 4.64
C ARG A 126 -28.83 32.60 5.53
N VAL A 127 -29.32 33.78 5.15
CA VAL A 127 -29.16 35.00 5.95
C VAL A 127 -29.87 34.87 7.30
N GLY A 128 -31.10 34.34 7.32
CA GLY A 128 -31.90 34.16 8.52
C GLY A 128 -31.19 33.32 9.58
N MET A 129 -30.51 32.24 9.17
CA MET A 129 -29.76 31.38 10.09
C MET A 129 -28.58 32.09 10.77
N THR A 130 -28.09 33.20 10.19
CA THR A 130 -27.01 33.98 10.82
C THR A 130 -27.53 34.95 11.90
N VAL A 131 -28.84 35.21 11.94
CA VAL A 131 -29.45 36.22 12.82
C VAL A 131 -30.41 35.64 13.86
N THR A 132 -30.99 34.45 13.64
CA THR A 132 -31.90 33.81 14.60
C THR A 132 -31.76 32.29 14.61
N SER A 133 -32.06 31.68 15.77
CA SER A 133 -32.18 30.22 15.93
C SER A 133 -33.58 29.69 15.61
N ASP A 134 -34.59 30.56 15.57
CA ASP A 134 -35.96 30.20 15.20
C ASP A 134 -36.01 29.66 13.76
N ARG A 135 -36.85 28.64 13.52
CA ARG A 135 -36.96 27.95 12.23
C ARG A 135 -38.35 28.11 11.60
N GLU A 136 -39.25 28.88 12.22
CA GLU A 136 -40.60 29.10 11.72
C GLU A 136 -40.62 29.66 10.30
N TYR A 137 -39.78 30.65 10.00
CA TYR A 137 -39.69 31.23 8.66
C TYR A 137 -39.19 30.22 7.60
N ILE A 138 -38.33 29.25 7.97
CA ILE A 138 -37.88 28.19 7.05
C ILE A 138 -39.05 27.25 6.77
N ARG A 139 -39.83 26.88 7.81
CA ARG A 139 -41.05 26.07 7.66
C ARG A 139 -42.08 26.75 6.76
N GLU A 140 -42.28 28.06 6.92
CA GLU A 140 -43.18 28.84 6.05
C GLU A 140 -42.66 28.86 4.60
N ASN A 141 -41.35 29.05 4.39
CA ASN A 141 -40.76 28.98 3.04
C ASN A 141 -40.92 27.60 2.38
N LEU A 142 -40.79 26.51 3.14
CA LEU A 142 -41.04 25.15 2.65
C LEU A 142 -42.53 24.92 2.34
N THR A 143 -43.43 25.40 3.19
CA THR A 143 -44.89 25.28 2.97
C THR A 143 -45.31 26.07 1.72
N ASP A 144 -44.80 27.28 1.56
CA ASP A 144 -44.98 28.09 0.35
C ASP A 144 -44.43 27.39 -0.88
N LEU A 145 -43.24 26.79 -0.78
CA LEU A 145 -42.61 26.04 -1.87
C LEU A 145 -43.48 24.86 -2.31
N PHE A 146 -43.99 24.05 -1.38
CA PHE A 146 -44.90 22.94 -1.70
C PHE A 146 -46.16 23.42 -2.41
N THR A 147 -46.73 24.54 -1.96
CA THR A 147 -47.93 25.13 -2.58
C THR A 147 -47.70 25.50 -4.05
N VAL A 148 -46.50 26.00 -4.38
CA VAL A 148 -46.15 26.40 -5.75
C VAL A 148 -45.37 25.33 -6.54
N TYR A 149 -45.15 24.15 -5.97
CA TYR A 149 -44.30 23.12 -6.57
C TYR A 149 -44.73 22.71 -7.98
N HIS A 150 -46.04 22.57 -8.19
CA HIS A 150 -46.64 22.25 -9.49
C HIS A 150 -46.27 23.24 -10.62
N THR A 151 -45.87 24.48 -10.29
CA THR A 151 -45.47 25.48 -11.29
C THR A 151 -44.16 25.13 -12.00
N MET A 152 -43.29 24.32 -11.36
CA MET A 152 -42.06 23.78 -11.95
C MET A 152 -42.33 22.82 -13.13
N PHE A 153 -43.56 22.34 -13.26
CA PHE A 153 -43.98 21.42 -14.31
C PHE A 153 -45.01 22.04 -15.27
N SER A 154 -45.15 23.37 -15.26
CA SER A 154 -46.17 24.05 -16.05
C SER A 154 -45.98 23.89 -17.58
N PRO A 155 -47.05 23.78 -18.37
CA PRO A 155 -46.95 23.61 -19.84
C PRO A 155 -46.21 24.77 -20.55
N ARG A 156 -46.34 25.99 -20.01
CA ARG A 156 -45.65 27.18 -20.56
C ARG A 156 -44.13 27.05 -20.43
N LEU A 157 -43.67 26.50 -19.32
CA LEU A 157 -42.26 26.26 -19.06
C LEU A 157 -41.70 25.16 -19.97
N ARG A 158 -42.46 24.09 -20.26
CA ARG A 158 -42.05 23.06 -21.23
C ARG A 158 -41.74 23.64 -22.62
N ASN A 159 -42.52 24.62 -23.08
CA ASN A 159 -42.26 25.32 -24.34
C ASN A 159 -40.95 26.13 -24.29
N GLU A 160 -40.66 26.76 -23.14
CA GLU A 160 -39.43 27.53 -22.93
C GLU A 160 -38.20 26.62 -22.85
N LEU A 161 -38.32 25.47 -22.18
CA LEU A 161 -37.28 24.43 -22.12
C LEU A 161 -36.95 23.90 -23.52
N THR A 162 -37.97 23.64 -24.33
CA THR A 162 -37.80 23.23 -25.73
C THR A 162 -37.07 24.29 -26.55
N ARG A 163 -37.42 25.57 -26.37
CA ARG A 163 -36.74 26.71 -27.01
C ARG A 163 -35.25 26.79 -26.65
N GLN A 164 -34.91 26.48 -25.39
CA GLN A 164 -33.55 26.49 -24.89
C GLN A 164 -32.79 25.16 -25.07
N ARG A 165 -33.43 24.13 -25.65
CA ARG A 165 -32.90 22.76 -25.78
C ARG A 165 -32.46 22.18 -24.44
N LEU A 166 -33.26 22.40 -23.39
CA LEU A 166 -33.02 21.91 -22.04
C LEU A 166 -33.99 20.77 -21.72
N GLU A 167 -33.45 19.62 -21.30
CA GLU A 167 -34.27 18.49 -20.86
C GLU A 167 -34.81 18.73 -19.44
N ILE A 168 -35.98 18.14 -19.14
CA ILE A 168 -36.63 18.27 -17.82
C ILE A 168 -35.69 17.80 -16.69
N PRO A 169 -35.02 16.63 -16.75
CA PRO A 169 -34.09 16.20 -15.70
C PRO A 169 -33.00 17.23 -15.42
N THR A 170 -32.34 17.75 -16.47
CA THR A 170 -31.30 18.77 -16.32
C THR A 170 -31.84 20.05 -15.70
N TYR A 171 -33.04 20.48 -16.11
CA TYR A 171 -33.70 21.63 -15.51
C TYR A 171 -33.99 21.43 -14.01
N LEU A 172 -34.50 20.26 -13.62
CA LEU A 172 -34.77 19.95 -12.21
C LEU A 172 -33.48 19.96 -11.37
N THR A 173 -32.34 19.57 -11.93
CA THR A 173 -31.06 19.65 -11.21
C THR A 173 -30.65 21.06 -10.80
N LEU A 174 -31.15 22.10 -11.50
CA LEU A 174 -30.88 23.50 -11.16
C LEU A 174 -31.51 23.91 -9.82
N TYR A 175 -32.50 23.15 -9.33
CA TYR A 175 -33.16 23.42 -8.04
C TYR A 175 -32.44 22.78 -6.86
N ILE A 176 -31.68 21.70 -7.09
CA ILE A 176 -31.06 20.88 -6.04
C ILE A 176 -30.26 21.73 -5.04
N PRO A 177 -29.32 22.61 -5.45
CA PRO A 177 -28.51 23.34 -4.47
C PRO A 177 -29.33 24.23 -3.53
N ALA A 178 -30.36 24.89 -4.06
CA ALA A 178 -31.22 25.76 -3.27
C ALA A 178 -32.15 24.94 -2.37
N LEU A 179 -32.73 23.86 -2.90
CA LEU A 179 -33.64 22.99 -2.17
C LEU A 179 -32.92 22.26 -1.03
N ASP A 180 -31.75 21.70 -1.31
CA ASP A 180 -30.93 20.96 -0.34
C ASP A 180 -30.57 21.85 0.85
N TRP A 181 -30.18 23.11 0.58
CA TRP A 181 -29.84 24.07 1.63
C TRP A 181 -31.04 24.42 2.52
N ILE A 182 -32.23 24.63 1.93
CA ILE A 182 -33.45 24.94 2.68
C ILE A 182 -33.85 23.71 3.52
N MET A 183 -33.82 22.51 2.94
CA MET A 183 -34.16 21.25 3.61
C MET A 183 -33.19 20.93 4.74
N GLN A 184 -31.88 21.07 4.52
CA GLN A 184 -30.84 20.89 5.54
C GLN A 184 -31.02 21.90 6.67
N GLY A 185 -31.32 23.14 6.31
CA GLY A 185 -31.65 24.22 7.24
C GLY A 185 -32.80 23.93 8.19
N MET A 186 -33.78 23.17 7.73
CA MET A 186 -34.90 22.67 8.52
C MET A 186 -34.53 21.41 9.31
N ALA A 187 -33.70 20.53 8.75
CA ALA A 187 -33.34 19.25 9.36
C ALA A 187 -32.41 19.39 10.58
N ILE A 188 -31.56 20.41 10.59
CA ILE A 188 -30.65 20.67 11.71
C ILE A 188 -31.43 20.87 13.02
N HIS A 189 -31.25 19.94 13.96
CA HIS A 189 -31.92 19.90 15.28
C HIS A 189 -33.44 19.74 15.27
N ALA A 190 -34.05 19.38 14.13
CA ALA A 190 -35.47 19.05 14.10
C ALA A 190 -35.73 17.64 14.67
N PRO A 191 -36.81 17.44 15.44
CA PRO A 191 -37.26 16.11 15.85
C PRO A 191 -37.83 15.33 14.66
N ASP A 192 -37.72 14.01 14.70
CA ASP A 192 -38.21 13.09 13.65
C ASP A 192 -39.68 13.36 13.28
N THR A 193 -40.54 13.74 14.22
CA THR A 193 -41.96 14.04 13.95
C THR A 193 -42.18 15.17 12.96
N ILE A 194 -41.32 16.19 12.97
CA ILE A 194 -41.40 17.31 12.02
C ILE A 194 -40.86 16.89 10.65
N LEU A 195 -39.81 16.07 10.65
CA LEU A 195 -39.24 15.53 9.42
C LEU A 195 -40.19 14.54 8.73
N ASP A 196 -40.96 13.77 9.49
CA ASP A 196 -42.02 12.89 8.98
C ASP A 196 -43.14 13.70 8.32
N ASP A 197 -43.60 14.79 8.93
CA ASP A 197 -44.60 15.69 8.32
C ASP A 197 -44.08 16.32 7.01
N ILE A 198 -42.80 16.68 6.96
CA ILE A 198 -42.16 17.18 5.72
C ILE A 198 -42.09 16.09 4.65
N LEU A 199 -41.67 14.87 5.04
CA LEU A 199 -41.62 13.73 4.13
C LEU A 199 -43.01 13.40 3.56
N ASP A 200 -44.05 13.38 4.40
CA ASP A 200 -45.43 13.14 3.97
C ASP A 200 -45.94 14.21 3.01
N LYS A 201 -45.63 15.48 3.27
CA LYS A 201 -45.95 16.59 2.36
C LYS A 201 -45.25 16.47 1.01
N CYS A 202 -43.99 16.03 1.00
CA CYS A 202 -43.25 15.79 -0.24
C CYS A 202 -43.84 14.62 -1.03
N LEU A 203 -44.16 13.51 -0.35
CA LEU A 203 -44.79 12.33 -0.95
C LEU A 203 -46.20 12.62 -1.49
N GLY A 204 -46.91 13.56 -0.88
CA GLY A 204 -48.21 14.02 -1.37
C GLY A 204 -48.15 14.90 -2.64
N GLN A 205 -46.96 15.35 -3.08
CA GLN A 205 -46.82 16.11 -4.32
C GLN A 205 -46.73 15.18 -5.53
N LYS A 206 -47.34 15.60 -6.65
CA LYS A 206 -47.09 14.97 -7.96
C LYS A 206 -45.66 15.25 -8.43
N ASN A 207 -45.00 14.31 -9.09
CA ASN A 207 -43.57 14.38 -9.44
C ASN A 207 -42.64 14.58 -8.23
N SER A 208 -42.86 13.87 -7.12
CA SER A 208 -42.09 14.07 -5.87
C SER A 208 -40.59 13.77 -5.95
N GLY A 209 -40.10 13.19 -7.06
CA GLY A 209 -38.71 12.73 -7.21
C GLY A 209 -37.65 13.78 -6.85
N LEU A 210 -37.76 15.03 -7.33
CA LEU A 210 -36.80 16.08 -6.97
C LEU A 210 -36.78 16.34 -5.45
N LEU A 211 -37.96 16.35 -4.81
CA LEU A 211 -38.07 16.56 -3.37
C LEU A 211 -37.48 15.38 -2.59
N LEU A 212 -37.71 14.15 -3.05
CA LEU A 212 -37.14 12.94 -2.45
C LEU A 212 -35.62 12.95 -2.54
N ASN A 213 -35.05 13.32 -3.69
CA ASN A 213 -33.60 13.45 -3.85
C ASN A 213 -33.00 14.42 -2.82
N SER A 214 -33.63 15.60 -2.65
CA SER A 214 -33.17 16.58 -1.68
C SER A 214 -33.35 16.13 -0.23
N ILE A 215 -34.43 15.41 0.09
CA ILE A 215 -34.60 14.80 1.42
C ILE A 215 -33.47 13.81 1.71
N MET A 216 -33.20 12.88 0.78
CA MET A 216 -32.15 11.88 0.95
C MET A 216 -30.76 12.49 1.09
N THR A 217 -30.51 13.61 0.41
CA THR A 217 -29.23 14.33 0.48
C THR A 217 -29.09 15.17 1.76
N SER A 218 -30.18 15.79 2.22
CA SER A 218 -30.13 16.79 3.30
C SER A 218 -30.45 16.25 4.69
N PHE A 219 -31.20 15.16 4.80
CA PHE A 219 -31.62 14.60 6.09
C PHE A 219 -30.61 13.57 6.61
N ASN A 220 -30.71 13.23 7.89
CA ASN A 220 -29.85 12.21 8.49
C ASN A 220 -30.09 10.83 7.85
N SER A 221 -29.04 10.15 7.41
CA SER A 221 -29.09 8.80 6.83
C SER A 221 -29.84 7.78 7.70
N ASN A 222 -29.75 7.89 9.03
CA ASN A 222 -30.49 7.04 9.98
C ASN A 222 -32.01 7.29 9.97
N PHE A 223 -32.42 8.53 9.71
CA PHE A 223 -33.83 8.88 9.52
C PHE A 223 -34.34 8.24 8.21
N ILE A 224 -33.55 8.31 7.14
CA ILE A 224 -33.87 7.73 5.83
C ILE A 224 -33.95 6.20 5.90
N ALA A 225 -32.98 5.54 6.54
CA ALA A 225 -32.94 4.09 6.67
C ALA A 225 -34.20 3.51 7.34
N LYS A 226 -34.72 4.17 8.38
CA LYS A 226 -35.98 3.77 9.07
C LYS A 226 -37.21 3.82 8.16
N ARG A 227 -37.18 4.61 7.07
CA ARG A 227 -38.31 4.83 6.16
C ARG A 227 -38.00 4.35 4.74
N ALA A 228 -36.98 3.50 4.57
CA ALA A 228 -36.53 3.02 3.27
C ALA A 228 -37.67 2.35 2.48
N THR A 229 -38.49 1.51 3.11
CA THR A 229 -39.65 0.86 2.46
C THR A 229 -40.63 1.89 1.90
N LYS A 230 -40.95 2.93 2.68
CA LYS A 230 -41.87 4.00 2.28
C LYS A 230 -41.32 4.82 1.11
N ILE A 231 -40.02 5.09 1.12
CA ILE A 231 -39.35 5.83 0.04
C ILE A 231 -39.28 4.97 -1.23
N LEU A 232 -39.00 3.66 -1.12
CA LEU A 232 -38.99 2.75 -2.27
C LEU A 232 -40.36 2.64 -2.94
N HIS A 233 -41.43 2.49 -2.16
CA HIS A 233 -42.79 2.47 -2.70
C HIS A 233 -43.11 3.76 -3.46
N ALA A 234 -42.69 4.91 -2.94
CA ALA A 234 -42.83 6.17 -3.64
C ALA A 234 -42.01 6.19 -4.94
N ILE A 235 -40.79 5.66 -4.96
CA ILE A 235 -39.98 5.57 -6.19
C ILE A 235 -40.64 4.65 -7.23
N GLU A 236 -41.28 3.55 -6.82
CA GLU A 236 -42.01 2.64 -7.72
C GLU A 236 -43.23 3.32 -8.36
N GLU A 237 -44.02 4.06 -7.57
CA GLU A 237 -45.22 4.78 -8.05
C GLU A 237 -44.91 5.86 -9.10
N HIS A 238 -43.68 6.39 -9.15
CA HIS A 238 -43.29 7.50 -10.02
C HIS A 238 -42.55 7.05 -11.30
N THR A 239 -42.52 5.75 -11.61
CA THR A 239 -41.76 5.19 -12.74
C THR A 239 -42.21 5.73 -14.12
N ASP A 240 -43.48 6.14 -14.25
CA ASP A 240 -44.09 6.54 -15.53
C ASP A 240 -44.19 8.08 -15.75
N GLU A 241 -43.71 8.90 -14.82
CA GLU A 241 -43.84 10.37 -14.90
C GLU A 241 -42.60 11.02 -15.56
N GLU A 242 -42.81 11.95 -16.51
CA GLU A 242 -41.75 12.82 -17.09
C GLU A 242 -41.18 13.77 -16.02
N GLY A 243 -40.30 13.24 -15.16
CA GLY A 243 -39.81 13.92 -13.97
C GLY A 243 -38.33 13.67 -13.68
N PHE A 244 -38.00 13.49 -12.40
CA PHE A 244 -36.63 13.28 -11.94
C PHE A 244 -36.18 11.83 -12.20
N PRO A 245 -34.93 11.56 -12.62
CA PRO A 245 -34.52 10.20 -13.00
C PRO A 245 -34.60 9.19 -11.84
N GLN A 246 -35.33 8.09 -12.05
CA GLN A 246 -35.50 7.02 -11.07
C GLN A 246 -34.16 6.44 -10.58
N ALA A 247 -33.22 6.23 -11.50
CA ALA A 247 -31.88 5.75 -11.19
C ALA A 247 -31.12 6.61 -10.18
N GLN A 248 -31.29 7.94 -10.23
CA GLN A 248 -30.66 8.86 -9.28
C GLN A 248 -31.29 8.75 -7.89
N LEU A 249 -32.60 8.53 -7.79
CA LEU A 249 -33.29 8.31 -6.53
C LEU A 249 -32.84 7.01 -5.87
N LEU A 250 -32.77 5.93 -6.65
CA LEU A 250 -32.27 4.63 -6.18
C LEU A 250 -30.81 4.76 -5.71
N ARG A 251 -29.96 5.45 -6.48
CA ARG A 251 -28.57 5.73 -6.07
C ARG A 251 -28.51 6.46 -4.74
N ALA A 252 -29.26 7.55 -4.60
CA ALA A 252 -29.28 8.38 -3.39
C ALA A 252 -29.74 7.57 -2.17
N LEU A 253 -30.79 6.76 -2.31
CA LEU A 253 -31.26 5.89 -1.24
C LEU A 253 -30.19 4.86 -0.84
N GLY A 254 -29.58 4.18 -1.81
CA GLY A 254 -28.49 3.23 -1.56
C GLY A 254 -27.32 3.90 -0.83
N ALA A 255 -26.94 5.12 -1.22
CA ALA A 255 -25.87 5.88 -0.56
C ALA A 255 -26.23 6.25 0.89
N CYS A 256 -27.48 6.63 1.16
CA CYS A 256 -27.95 6.82 2.54
C CYS A 256 -27.84 5.54 3.36
N LEU A 257 -28.20 4.39 2.79
CA LEU A 257 -28.15 3.10 3.48
C LEU A 257 -26.72 2.62 3.76
N VAL A 258 -25.76 2.92 2.88
CA VAL A 258 -24.32 2.66 3.12
C VAL A 258 -23.81 3.45 4.33
N VAL A 259 -24.19 4.73 4.45
CA VAL A 259 -23.71 5.62 5.52
C VAL A 259 -24.47 5.42 6.84
N ALA A 260 -25.70 4.89 6.79
CA ALA A 260 -26.53 4.70 7.97
C ALA A 260 -25.90 3.73 8.97
N THR A 261 -25.95 4.08 10.26
CA THR A 261 -25.49 3.19 11.35
C THR A 261 -26.56 2.21 11.78
N MET A 262 -27.84 2.49 11.47
CA MET A 262 -28.96 1.60 11.76
C MET A 262 -29.40 0.84 10.53
N VAL A 263 -29.68 -0.44 10.74
CA VAL A 263 -30.21 -1.34 9.71
C VAL A 263 -31.74 -1.19 9.67
N PRO A 264 -32.37 -1.09 8.49
CA PRO A 264 -33.82 -1.08 8.37
C PRO A 264 -34.45 -2.34 8.99
N GLU A 265 -35.61 -2.21 9.65
CA GLU A 265 -36.32 -3.35 10.25
C GLU A 265 -36.71 -4.40 9.19
N GLU A 266 -37.16 -3.94 8.02
CA GLU A 266 -37.55 -4.77 6.86
C GLU A 266 -36.43 -4.89 5.83
N LYS A 267 -35.18 -4.98 6.29
CA LYS A 267 -33.98 -5.02 5.44
C LYS A 267 -34.08 -5.93 4.21
N GLN A 268 -34.64 -7.13 4.37
CA GLN A 268 -34.74 -8.10 3.26
C GLN A 268 -35.71 -7.60 2.17
N GLN A 269 -36.86 -7.06 2.57
CA GLN A 269 -37.88 -6.56 1.66
C GLN A 269 -37.38 -5.32 0.90
N VAL A 270 -36.74 -4.39 1.62
CA VAL A 270 -36.11 -3.19 1.05
C VAL A 270 -35.13 -3.55 -0.08
N TRP A 271 -34.33 -4.61 0.10
CA TRP A 271 -33.39 -5.05 -0.92
C TRP A 271 -34.09 -5.68 -2.13
N VAL A 272 -35.07 -6.57 -1.90
CA VAL A 272 -35.82 -7.22 -2.98
C VAL A 272 -36.54 -6.19 -3.85
N ASP A 273 -37.23 -5.24 -3.23
CA ASP A 273 -37.96 -4.19 -3.95
C ASP A 273 -37.00 -3.27 -4.72
N ALA A 274 -35.87 -2.90 -4.10
CA ALA A 274 -34.85 -2.11 -4.79
C ALA A 274 -34.24 -2.84 -5.99
N MET A 275 -33.85 -4.11 -5.84
CA MET A 275 -33.27 -4.90 -6.94
C MET A 275 -34.28 -5.10 -8.07
N LYS A 276 -35.56 -5.35 -7.75
CA LYS A 276 -36.63 -5.41 -8.75
C LYS A 276 -36.74 -4.13 -9.56
N LEU A 277 -36.70 -2.96 -8.91
CA LEU A 277 -36.74 -1.67 -9.60
C LEU A 277 -35.49 -1.43 -10.46
N ILE A 278 -34.30 -1.76 -9.94
CA ILE A 278 -33.03 -1.59 -10.66
C ILE A 278 -32.96 -2.50 -11.88
N GLY A 279 -33.37 -3.77 -11.75
CA GLY A 279 -33.38 -4.75 -12.85
C GLY A 279 -34.36 -4.41 -13.98
N ASN A 280 -35.35 -3.55 -13.74
CA ASN A 280 -36.26 -3.05 -14.79
C ASN A 280 -35.66 -1.89 -15.60
N ILE A 281 -34.50 -1.36 -15.23
CA ILE A 281 -33.87 -0.23 -15.94
C ILE A 281 -33.19 -0.75 -17.22
N GLU A 282 -33.77 -0.44 -18.38
CA GLU A 282 -33.25 -0.88 -19.68
C GLU A 282 -32.01 -0.09 -20.12
N VAL A 283 -31.87 1.18 -19.70
CA VAL A 283 -30.77 2.06 -20.11
C VAL A 283 -29.50 1.76 -19.30
N PRO A 284 -28.42 1.22 -19.91
CA PRO A 284 -27.27 0.71 -19.16
C PRO A 284 -26.56 1.75 -18.29
N GLY A 285 -26.40 2.99 -18.80
CA GLY A 285 -25.83 4.07 -18.00
C GLY A 285 -26.66 4.43 -16.77
N GLN A 286 -28.00 4.35 -16.86
CA GLN A 286 -28.88 4.58 -15.71
C GLN A 286 -28.86 3.41 -14.72
N PHE A 287 -28.82 2.18 -15.23
CA PHE A 287 -28.63 0.98 -14.43
C PHE A 287 -27.33 1.06 -13.61
N MET A 288 -26.21 1.41 -14.25
CA MET A 288 -24.91 1.56 -13.57
C MET A 288 -24.93 2.62 -12.48
N VAL A 289 -25.58 3.77 -12.73
CA VAL A 289 -25.75 4.84 -11.74
C VAL A 289 -26.51 4.35 -10.51
N ALA A 290 -27.54 3.53 -10.70
CA ALA A 290 -28.38 3.01 -9.64
C ALA A 290 -27.70 1.88 -8.86
N ILE A 291 -27.14 0.88 -9.54
CA ILE A 291 -26.58 -0.32 -8.90
C ILE A 291 -25.34 -0.03 -8.06
N GLU A 292 -24.58 1.03 -8.35
CA GLU A 292 -23.29 1.32 -7.71
C GLU A 292 -23.37 1.39 -6.18
N SER A 293 -24.29 2.19 -5.63
CA SER A 293 -24.43 2.32 -4.17
C SER A 293 -25.12 1.10 -3.55
N TRP A 294 -25.94 0.38 -4.31
CA TRP A 294 -26.60 -0.83 -3.84
C TRP A 294 -25.67 -2.04 -3.81
N ALA A 295 -24.72 -2.14 -4.74
CA ALA A 295 -23.66 -3.15 -4.71
C ALA A 295 -22.78 -2.99 -3.45
N GLU A 296 -22.43 -1.75 -3.12
CA GLU A 296 -21.73 -1.39 -1.89
C GLU A 296 -22.56 -1.77 -0.65
N TYR A 297 -23.82 -1.34 -0.58
CA TYR A 297 -24.70 -1.71 0.54
C TYR A 297 -24.87 -3.23 0.69
N THR A 298 -25.03 -3.94 -0.44
CA THR A 298 -25.23 -5.40 -0.47
C THR A 298 -24.01 -6.12 0.09
N SER A 299 -22.81 -5.75 -0.36
CA SER A 299 -21.54 -6.36 0.08
C SER A 299 -21.20 -6.06 1.56
N MET A 300 -21.61 -4.91 2.10
CA MET A 300 -21.42 -4.58 3.52
C MET A 300 -22.39 -5.33 4.45
N SER A 301 -23.64 -5.48 3.99
CA SER A 301 -24.78 -5.81 4.85
C SER A 301 -25.32 -7.22 4.66
N TYR A 302 -25.16 -7.85 3.50
CA TYR A 302 -25.78 -9.14 3.16
C TYR A 302 -24.74 -10.23 2.95
N ASN A 303 -25.21 -11.45 2.69
CA ASN A 303 -24.35 -12.60 2.42
C ASN A 303 -23.92 -12.65 0.94
N LEU A 304 -22.99 -13.55 0.63
CA LEU A 304 -22.47 -13.76 -0.73
C LEU A 304 -23.54 -14.15 -1.75
N GLY A 305 -24.66 -14.76 -1.34
CA GLY A 305 -25.77 -15.08 -2.25
C GLY A 305 -26.47 -13.83 -2.80
N HIS A 306 -26.59 -12.76 -2.01
CA HIS A 306 -27.12 -11.49 -2.50
C HIS A 306 -26.10 -10.76 -3.38
N VAL A 307 -24.81 -10.87 -3.06
CA VAL A 307 -23.74 -10.34 -3.93
C VAL A 307 -23.75 -11.06 -5.27
N ALA A 308 -23.94 -12.39 -5.28
CA ALA A 308 -24.11 -13.15 -6.51
C ALA A 308 -25.28 -12.64 -7.35
N ALA A 309 -26.45 -12.39 -6.76
CA ALA A 309 -27.58 -11.82 -7.51
C ALA A 309 -27.25 -10.46 -8.16
N VAL A 310 -26.50 -9.58 -7.47
CA VAL A 310 -26.02 -8.32 -8.06
C VAL A 310 -25.07 -8.57 -9.23
N LEU A 311 -24.15 -9.53 -9.11
CA LEU A 311 -23.24 -9.89 -10.19
C LEU A 311 -23.98 -10.48 -11.39
N ASP A 312 -25.05 -11.25 -11.18
CA ASP A 312 -25.90 -11.77 -12.25
C ASP A 312 -26.61 -10.63 -12.99
N ASP A 313 -27.17 -9.65 -12.28
CA ASP A 313 -27.79 -8.48 -12.90
C ASP A 313 -26.78 -7.67 -13.73
N LEU A 314 -25.54 -7.51 -13.23
CA LEU A 314 -24.46 -6.89 -14.00
C LEU A 314 -24.21 -7.65 -15.31
N LEU A 315 -24.16 -8.99 -15.28
CA LEU A 315 -23.97 -9.81 -16.48
C LEU A 315 -25.13 -9.67 -17.46
N VAL A 316 -26.37 -9.64 -16.97
CA VAL A 316 -27.58 -9.52 -17.79
C VAL A 316 -27.64 -8.17 -18.50
N HIS A 317 -27.37 -7.07 -17.79
CA HIS A 317 -27.51 -5.71 -18.35
C HIS A 317 -26.27 -5.24 -19.11
N MET A 318 -25.07 -5.61 -18.67
CA MET A 318 -23.82 -5.14 -19.28
C MET A 318 -23.27 -6.11 -20.32
N GLY A 319 -23.52 -7.42 -20.17
CA GLY A 319 -23.00 -8.45 -21.06
C GLY A 319 -23.65 -8.47 -22.45
N GLN A 320 -24.85 -7.91 -22.59
CA GLN A 320 -25.54 -7.83 -23.88
C GLN A 320 -24.90 -6.79 -24.80
N ASN A 321 -24.75 -7.12 -26.09
CA ASN A 321 -24.32 -6.21 -27.16
C ASN A 321 -23.01 -5.43 -26.91
N ARG A 322 -22.11 -5.93 -26.04
CA ARG A 322 -20.83 -5.28 -25.69
C ARG A 322 -20.96 -3.86 -25.12
N ILE A 323 -22.07 -3.54 -24.46
CA ILE A 323 -22.31 -2.20 -23.94
C ILE A 323 -21.34 -1.83 -22.81
N PHE A 324 -20.79 -2.83 -22.12
CA PHE A 324 -19.72 -2.67 -21.13
C PHE A 324 -18.51 -1.85 -21.62
N GLU A 325 -18.21 -1.83 -22.93
CA GLU A 325 -17.06 -1.09 -23.48
C GLU A 325 -17.14 0.42 -23.23
N HIS A 326 -18.36 0.97 -23.09
CA HIS A 326 -18.59 2.39 -22.83
C HIS A 326 -18.63 2.76 -21.36
N HIS A 327 -18.71 1.78 -20.46
CA HIS A 327 -18.96 1.97 -19.02
C HIS A 327 -17.92 1.28 -18.12
N TYR A 328 -16.68 1.16 -18.62
CA TYR A 328 -15.60 0.51 -17.87
C TYR A 328 -15.30 1.18 -16.52
N GLY A 329 -15.38 2.51 -16.45
CA GLY A 329 -15.09 3.24 -15.21
C GLY A 329 -16.14 2.98 -14.13
N GLU A 330 -17.41 2.98 -14.52
CA GLU A 330 -18.53 2.67 -13.63
C GLU A 330 -18.49 1.21 -13.20
N LEU A 331 -18.22 0.27 -14.11
CA LEU A 331 -18.12 -1.16 -13.79
C LEU A 331 -16.97 -1.46 -12.82
N GLN A 332 -15.81 -0.83 -13.04
CA GLN A 332 -14.67 -0.91 -12.13
C GLN A 332 -15.05 -0.39 -10.74
N ALA A 333 -15.72 0.77 -10.65
CA ALA A 333 -16.14 1.33 -9.36
C ALA A 333 -17.08 0.38 -8.59
N VAL A 334 -17.99 -0.32 -9.28
CA VAL A 334 -18.86 -1.33 -8.67
C VAL A 334 -18.04 -2.49 -8.10
N ILE A 335 -17.12 -3.06 -8.90
CA ILE A 335 -16.30 -4.20 -8.47
C ILE A 335 -15.36 -3.82 -7.32
N ASP A 336 -14.73 -2.66 -7.39
CA ASP A 336 -13.86 -2.14 -6.33
C ASP A 336 -14.65 -2.02 -5.01
N LYS A 337 -15.88 -1.50 -5.05
CA LYS A 337 -16.76 -1.41 -3.88
C LYS A 337 -17.17 -2.77 -3.34
N ILE A 338 -17.53 -3.73 -4.20
CA ILE A 338 -17.89 -5.10 -3.78
C ILE A 338 -16.70 -5.77 -3.08
N VAL A 339 -15.52 -5.71 -3.70
CA VAL A 339 -14.29 -6.35 -3.20
C VAL A 339 -13.82 -5.69 -1.90
N TYR A 340 -13.83 -4.36 -1.84
CA TYR A 340 -13.43 -3.60 -0.65
C TYR A 340 -14.40 -3.78 0.52
N ASN A 341 -15.69 -4.03 0.28
CA ASN A 341 -16.66 -4.17 1.38
C ASN A 341 -17.01 -5.62 1.73
N SER A 342 -16.70 -6.60 0.86
CA SER A 342 -16.93 -8.01 1.18
C SER A 342 -16.14 -8.45 2.41
N ARG A 343 -16.82 -9.14 3.34
CA ARG A 343 -16.21 -9.72 4.55
C ARG A 343 -15.45 -11.00 4.25
N ASP A 344 -15.96 -11.79 3.31
CA ASP A 344 -15.37 -13.05 2.86
C ASP A 344 -14.94 -12.89 1.41
N LEU A 345 -13.66 -12.53 1.23
CA LEU A 345 -13.09 -12.31 -0.09
C LEU A 345 -12.80 -13.64 -0.80
N GLU A 346 -12.38 -14.68 -0.07
CA GLU A 346 -12.14 -16.00 -0.66
C GLU A 346 -13.44 -16.58 -1.21
N GLY A 347 -14.53 -16.51 -0.42
CA GLY A 347 -15.85 -16.92 -0.86
C GLY A 347 -16.37 -16.11 -2.06
N LEU A 348 -16.09 -14.80 -2.14
CA LEU A 348 -16.42 -13.98 -3.31
C LEU A 348 -15.74 -14.50 -4.59
N LEU A 349 -14.46 -14.88 -4.51
CA LEU A 349 -13.70 -15.42 -5.64
C LEU A 349 -14.20 -16.81 -6.08
N THR A 350 -14.91 -17.54 -5.22
CA THR A 350 -15.51 -18.84 -5.55
C THR A 350 -16.87 -18.74 -6.24
N LEU A 351 -17.47 -17.55 -6.32
CA LEU A 351 -18.78 -17.40 -6.98
C LEU A 351 -18.67 -17.62 -8.49
N ASP A 352 -19.57 -18.45 -9.03
CA ASP A 352 -19.59 -18.83 -10.46
C ASP A 352 -19.70 -17.62 -11.41
N ASN A 353 -20.27 -16.52 -10.94
CA ASN A 353 -20.50 -15.29 -11.70
C ASN A 353 -19.42 -14.21 -11.52
N PHE A 354 -18.53 -14.33 -10.53
CA PHE A 354 -17.47 -13.35 -10.32
C PHE A 354 -16.47 -13.31 -11.48
N MET A 355 -15.98 -14.49 -11.89
CA MET A 355 -15.04 -14.59 -13.01
C MET A 355 -15.64 -14.11 -14.35
N PRO A 356 -16.88 -14.50 -14.72
CA PRO A 356 -17.57 -13.92 -15.87
C PRO A 356 -17.67 -12.39 -15.85
N VAL A 357 -17.91 -11.77 -14.69
CA VAL A 357 -17.94 -10.31 -14.58
C VAL A 357 -16.56 -9.71 -14.82
N LEU A 358 -15.50 -10.33 -14.29
CA LEU A 358 -14.12 -9.92 -14.55
C LEU A 358 -13.76 -10.06 -16.04
N ASP A 359 -14.35 -11.01 -16.76
CA ASP A 359 -14.15 -11.21 -18.19
C ASP A 359 -14.90 -10.19 -19.07
N LEU A 360 -15.82 -9.39 -18.51
CA LEU A 360 -16.37 -8.22 -19.20
C LEU A 360 -15.30 -7.16 -19.48
N PHE A 361 -14.22 -7.12 -18.68
CA PHE A 361 -13.10 -6.22 -18.91
C PHE A 361 -12.21 -6.74 -20.06
N GLN A 362 -12.61 -6.45 -21.30
CA GLN A 362 -11.88 -6.89 -22.50
C GLN A 362 -10.68 -6.01 -22.83
N LYS A 363 -10.70 -4.74 -22.42
CA LYS A 363 -9.56 -3.83 -22.59
C LYS A 363 -8.46 -4.17 -21.58
N GLU A 364 -7.31 -4.63 -22.07
CA GLU A 364 -6.18 -5.10 -21.25
C GLU A 364 -5.77 -4.12 -20.15
N SER A 365 -5.68 -2.81 -20.45
CA SER A 365 -5.30 -1.81 -19.45
C SER A 365 -6.28 -1.72 -18.28
N VAL A 366 -7.58 -1.80 -18.55
CA VAL A 366 -8.63 -1.71 -17.51
C VAL A 366 -8.67 -3.00 -16.71
N LYS A 367 -8.57 -4.15 -17.40
CA LYS A 367 -8.52 -5.46 -16.75
C LYS A 367 -7.33 -5.55 -15.78
N LEU A 368 -6.19 -4.99 -16.18
CA LEU A 368 -5.00 -4.90 -15.35
C LEU A 368 -5.26 -4.10 -14.06
N ASP A 369 -5.86 -2.92 -14.20
CA ASP A 369 -6.14 -2.04 -13.07
C ASP A 369 -7.13 -2.68 -12.08
N VAL A 370 -8.17 -3.36 -12.59
CA VAL A 370 -9.13 -4.09 -11.76
C VAL A 370 -8.46 -5.27 -11.05
N CYS A 371 -7.67 -6.08 -11.76
CA CYS A 371 -6.92 -7.20 -11.16
C CYS A 371 -5.94 -6.72 -10.09
N ARG A 372 -5.28 -5.57 -10.32
CA ARG A 372 -4.37 -4.94 -9.37
C ARG A 372 -5.13 -4.47 -8.13
N SER A 373 -6.27 -3.81 -8.29
CA SER A 373 -7.15 -3.38 -7.19
C SER A 373 -7.57 -4.56 -6.32
N ILE A 374 -8.03 -5.66 -6.94
CA ILE A 374 -8.41 -6.88 -6.23
C ILE A 374 -7.23 -7.44 -5.40
N MET A 375 -6.04 -7.52 -5.99
CA MET A 375 -4.86 -8.05 -5.29
C MET A 375 -4.35 -7.13 -4.17
N LEU A 376 -4.55 -5.81 -4.27
CA LEU A 376 -4.25 -4.88 -3.19
C LEU A 376 -5.17 -5.10 -1.99
N VAL A 377 -6.48 -5.22 -2.24
CA VAL A 377 -7.46 -5.52 -1.18
C VAL A 377 -7.21 -6.91 -0.58
N TYR A 378 -6.89 -7.90 -1.42
CA TYR A 378 -6.52 -9.25 -0.96
C TYR A 378 -5.35 -9.20 0.01
N ARG A 379 -4.27 -8.49 -0.33
CA ARG A 379 -3.09 -8.34 0.51
C ARG A 379 -3.38 -7.62 1.83
N GLU A 380 -4.32 -6.68 1.84
CA GLU A 380 -4.70 -5.94 3.05
C GLU A 380 -5.56 -6.77 4.01
N LYS A 381 -6.52 -7.55 3.47
CA LYS A 381 -7.51 -8.27 4.28
C LYS A 381 -7.13 -9.70 4.65
N ILE A 382 -6.36 -10.40 3.80
CA ILE A 382 -6.08 -11.83 3.97
C ILE A 382 -4.73 -12.02 4.65
N GLU A 383 -4.79 -12.31 5.95
CA GLU A 383 -3.64 -12.78 6.73
C GLU A 383 -3.61 -14.30 6.90
N THR A 384 -4.76 -14.96 6.70
CA THR A 384 -4.93 -16.41 6.86
C THR A 384 -4.53 -17.16 5.60
N LYS A 385 -4.11 -18.41 5.78
CA LYS A 385 -3.72 -19.27 4.68
C LYS A 385 -4.93 -19.88 3.97
N THR A 386 -4.89 -19.91 2.64
CA THR A 386 -5.93 -20.44 1.76
C THR A 386 -5.60 -21.85 1.34
N SER A 387 -6.58 -22.77 1.40
CA SER A 387 -6.43 -24.16 0.93
C SER A 387 -7.45 -24.55 -0.15
N ASP A 388 -8.39 -23.66 -0.47
CA ASP A 388 -9.44 -23.95 -1.45
C ASP A 388 -8.90 -23.90 -2.90
N PRO A 389 -9.08 -24.99 -3.69
CA PRO A 389 -8.62 -25.02 -5.08
C PRO A 389 -9.30 -24.02 -5.99
N VAL A 390 -10.58 -23.67 -5.75
CA VAL A 390 -11.32 -22.74 -6.61
C VAL A 390 -10.78 -21.33 -6.41
N THR A 391 -10.65 -20.88 -5.15
CA THR A 391 -10.00 -19.60 -4.81
C THR A 391 -8.59 -19.55 -5.36
N THR A 392 -7.81 -20.63 -5.22
CA THR A 392 -6.43 -20.69 -5.74
C THR A 392 -6.40 -20.51 -7.26
N ASN A 393 -7.29 -21.16 -7.99
CA ASN A 393 -7.38 -21.01 -9.46
C ASN A 393 -7.80 -19.60 -9.89
N ALA A 394 -8.75 -18.99 -9.18
CA ALA A 394 -9.15 -17.61 -9.43
C ALA A 394 -7.99 -16.62 -9.19
N LEU A 395 -7.28 -16.77 -8.08
CA LEU A 395 -6.09 -15.97 -7.76
C LEU A 395 -4.97 -16.18 -8.80
N MET A 396 -4.74 -17.43 -9.22
CA MET A 396 -3.78 -17.75 -10.27
C MET A 396 -4.11 -17.05 -11.60
N TYR A 397 -5.39 -16.99 -11.97
CA TYR A 397 -5.84 -16.24 -13.15
C TYR A 397 -5.57 -14.74 -13.02
N ILE A 398 -5.99 -14.12 -11.90
CA ILE A 398 -5.79 -12.68 -11.65
C ILE A 398 -4.30 -12.33 -11.63
N CYS A 399 -3.47 -13.13 -10.96
CA CYS A 399 -2.02 -12.95 -10.93
C CYS A 399 -1.37 -13.17 -12.30
N ARG A 400 -1.92 -14.05 -13.15
CA ARG A 400 -1.41 -14.25 -14.51
C ARG A 400 -1.63 -13.00 -15.36
N VAL A 401 -2.81 -12.38 -15.29
CA VAL A 401 -3.08 -11.09 -15.95
C VAL A 401 -2.06 -10.03 -15.52
N LEU A 402 -1.73 -9.98 -14.23
CA LEU A 402 -0.71 -9.06 -13.72
C LEU A 402 0.70 -9.39 -14.24
N ASN A 403 1.10 -10.67 -14.26
CA ASN A 403 2.39 -11.09 -14.78
C ASN A 403 2.55 -10.81 -16.28
N ASP A 404 1.51 -11.06 -17.08
CA ASP A 404 1.56 -10.93 -18.53
C ASP A 404 1.64 -9.46 -18.96
N SER A 405 1.23 -8.53 -18.09
CA SER A 405 1.43 -7.09 -18.31
C SER A 405 2.88 -6.63 -18.20
N VAL A 406 3.74 -7.41 -17.53
CA VAL A 406 5.14 -7.06 -17.31
C VAL A 406 5.94 -7.33 -18.57
N ASN A 407 6.45 -6.26 -19.18
CA ASN A 407 7.25 -6.31 -20.40
C ASN A 407 8.52 -5.46 -20.26
N ALA A 408 9.31 -5.36 -21.33
CA ALA A 408 10.60 -4.66 -21.35
C ALA A 408 10.51 -3.15 -21.00
N LEU A 409 9.34 -2.53 -21.19
CA LEU A 409 9.09 -1.11 -20.93
C LEU A 409 8.52 -0.84 -19.53
N THR A 410 8.17 -1.88 -18.77
CA THR A 410 7.64 -1.75 -17.40
C THR A 410 8.72 -1.21 -16.46
N VAL A 411 8.38 -0.17 -15.72
CA VAL A 411 9.28 0.48 -14.74
C VAL A 411 9.62 -0.49 -13.61
N GLU A 412 10.84 -0.41 -13.07
CA GLU A 412 11.29 -1.30 -12.00
C GLU A 412 10.40 -1.28 -10.75
N ASP A 413 9.86 -0.12 -10.39
CA ASP A 413 8.95 -0.01 -9.24
C ASP A 413 7.64 -0.76 -9.48
N GLU A 414 7.05 -0.65 -10.67
CA GLU A 414 5.85 -1.39 -11.04
C GLU A 414 6.10 -2.90 -11.07
N ARG A 415 7.24 -3.34 -11.61
CA ARG A 415 7.68 -4.75 -11.55
C ARG A 415 7.80 -5.24 -10.11
N ARG A 416 8.37 -4.41 -9.22
CA ARG A 416 8.51 -4.72 -7.79
C ARG A 416 7.16 -4.83 -7.11
N GLN A 417 6.22 -3.92 -7.39
CA GLN A 417 4.88 -3.95 -6.82
C GLN A 417 4.11 -5.21 -7.25
N ILE A 418 4.07 -5.51 -8.55
CA ILE A 418 3.41 -6.72 -9.09
C ILE A 418 4.06 -7.98 -8.52
N GLY A 419 5.40 -8.06 -8.55
CA GLY A 419 6.13 -9.18 -7.96
C GLY A 419 5.84 -9.37 -6.48
N GLY A 420 5.67 -8.28 -5.73
CA GLY A 420 5.28 -8.31 -4.31
C GLY A 420 3.86 -8.84 -4.08
N LEU A 421 2.89 -8.46 -4.91
CA LEU A 421 1.51 -8.97 -4.84
C LEU A 421 1.44 -10.47 -5.12
N ILE A 422 2.08 -10.92 -6.21
CA ILE A 422 2.11 -12.34 -6.60
C ILE A 422 2.86 -13.16 -5.54
N SER A 423 3.99 -12.66 -5.05
CA SER A 423 4.76 -13.33 -3.99
C SER A 423 3.99 -13.43 -2.67
N HIS A 424 3.13 -12.46 -2.36
CA HIS A 424 2.25 -12.52 -1.20
C HIS A 424 1.21 -13.64 -1.38
N MET A 425 0.52 -13.68 -2.53
CA MET A 425 -0.45 -14.73 -2.85
C MET A 425 0.15 -16.14 -2.72
N ILE A 426 1.34 -16.37 -3.32
CA ILE A 426 2.04 -17.67 -3.27
C ILE A 426 2.32 -18.12 -1.83
N LYS A 427 2.59 -17.18 -0.91
CA LYS A 427 2.85 -17.48 0.50
C LYS A 427 1.58 -17.79 1.30
N GLN A 428 0.42 -17.32 0.84
CA GLN A 428 -0.85 -17.59 1.50
C GLN A 428 -1.46 -18.93 1.11
N VAL A 429 -1.14 -19.47 -0.07
CA VAL A 429 -1.64 -20.79 -0.49
C VAL A 429 -0.91 -21.90 0.29
N ASP A 430 -1.67 -22.67 1.08
CA ASP A 430 -1.17 -23.77 1.91
C ASP A 430 -2.14 -24.96 1.94
N PHE A 431 -1.72 -26.08 1.36
CA PHE A 431 -2.44 -27.36 1.36
C PHE A 431 -2.15 -28.21 2.62
N GLY A 432 -1.50 -27.63 3.63
CA GLY A 432 -1.25 -28.22 4.93
C GLY A 432 -0.31 -29.42 4.87
N ARG A 433 -0.85 -30.63 5.03
CA ARG A 433 -0.05 -31.88 5.05
C ARG A 433 0.09 -32.53 3.68
N ASP A 434 -0.61 -32.03 2.68
CA ASP A 434 -0.49 -32.54 1.32
C ASP A 434 0.68 -31.85 0.60
N PHE A 435 1.89 -32.34 0.90
CA PHE A 435 3.12 -31.82 0.34
C PHE A 435 3.21 -32.00 -1.18
N GLU A 436 2.56 -33.03 -1.75
CA GLU A 436 2.57 -33.27 -3.20
C GLU A 436 1.71 -32.23 -3.92
N SER A 437 0.50 -31.95 -3.43
CA SER A 437 -0.35 -30.88 -3.96
C SER A 437 0.29 -29.50 -3.80
N GLN A 438 0.97 -29.23 -2.68
CA GLN A 438 1.71 -27.98 -2.50
C GLN A 438 2.84 -27.82 -3.52
N LEU A 439 3.62 -28.88 -3.78
CA LEU A 439 4.67 -28.84 -4.78
C LEU A 439 4.10 -28.69 -6.19
N ALA A 440 2.99 -29.36 -6.52
CA ALA A 440 2.30 -29.21 -7.80
C ALA A 440 1.86 -27.76 -8.04
N PHE A 441 1.28 -27.10 -7.02
CA PHE A 441 0.96 -25.68 -7.09
C PHE A 441 2.18 -24.80 -7.39
N TYR A 442 3.33 -25.07 -6.76
CA TYR A 442 4.55 -24.31 -7.07
C TYR A 442 5.07 -24.56 -8.49
N VAL A 443 4.90 -25.77 -9.03
CA VAL A 443 5.22 -26.08 -10.45
C VAL A 443 4.31 -25.28 -11.38
N ASP A 444 3.01 -25.22 -11.10
CA ASP A 444 2.05 -24.45 -11.89
C ASP A 444 2.33 -22.93 -11.79
N ALA A 445 2.67 -22.44 -10.60
CA ALA A 445 3.07 -21.05 -10.37
C ALA A 445 4.34 -20.68 -11.15
N ARG A 446 5.36 -21.55 -11.16
CA ARG A 446 6.57 -21.35 -11.97
C ARG A 446 6.25 -21.28 -13.46
N ALA A 447 5.35 -22.12 -13.94
CA ALA A 447 4.96 -22.12 -15.35
C ALA A 447 4.12 -20.89 -15.73
N ALA A 448 3.32 -20.36 -14.79
CA ALA A 448 2.46 -19.21 -15.01
C ALA A 448 3.18 -17.86 -14.92
N PHE A 449 4.21 -17.72 -14.07
CA PHE A 449 4.82 -16.43 -13.72
C PHE A 449 6.23 -16.28 -14.28
N VAL A 450 6.34 -16.16 -15.60
CA VAL A 450 7.64 -16.24 -16.30
C VAL A 450 8.45 -14.94 -16.25
N ASN A 451 7.80 -13.80 -16.04
CA ASN A 451 8.38 -12.47 -16.30
C ASN A 451 9.04 -11.82 -15.06
N LEU A 452 9.04 -12.48 -13.89
CA LEU A 452 9.35 -11.86 -12.61
C LEU A 452 10.34 -12.69 -11.76
N ASP A 453 11.60 -12.25 -11.72
CA ASP A 453 12.67 -12.87 -10.90
C ASP A 453 12.31 -12.96 -9.40
N THR A 454 11.61 -11.96 -8.88
CA THR A 454 11.18 -11.92 -7.46
C THR A 454 10.22 -13.05 -7.11
N VAL A 455 9.38 -13.47 -8.07
CA VAL A 455 8.45 -14.58 -7.91
C VAL A 455 9.22 -15.89 -7.89
N TYR A 456 10.20 -16.08 -8.77
CA TYR A 456 11.07 -17.27 -8.75
C TYR A 456 11.87 -17.40 -7.45
N ALA A 457 12.48 -16.32 -6.97
CA ALA A 457 13.18 -16.33 -5.68
C ALA A 457 12.23 -16.73 -4.54
N THR A 458 11.01 -16.19 -4.53
CA THR A 458 9.98 -16.56 -3.55
C THR A 458 9.60 -18.04 -3.65
N LEU A 459 9.37 -18.57 -4.84
CA LEU A 459 9.04 -19.99 -5.06
C LEU A 459 10.17 -20.91 -4.57
N ILE A 460 11.43 -20.58 -4.85
CA ILE A 460 12.59 -21.35 -4.40
C ILE A 460 12.66 -21.38 -2.87
N HIS A 461 12.45 -20.24 -2.20
CA HIS A 461 12.36 -20.21 -0.73
C HIS A 461 11.19 -21.02 -0.19
N CYS A 462 10.01 -20.97 -0.83
CA CYS A 462 8.85 -21.75 -0.41
C CYS A 462 9.10 -23.26 -0.55
N VAL A 463 9.71 -23.70 -1.66
CA VAL A 463 10.07 -25.12 -1.87
C VAL A 463 11.16 -25.59 -0.91
N ASN A 464 12.15 -24.75 -0.62
CA ASN A 464 13.15 -25.04 0.41
C ASN A 464 12.52 -25.17 1.80
N ASN A 465 11.56 -24.30 2.13
CA ASN A 465 10.80 -24.41 3.38
C ASN A 465 9.96 -25.70 3.41
N LEU A 466 9.30 -26.06 2.31
CA LEU A 466 8.53 -27.30 2.18
C LEU A 466 9.40 -28.55 2.43
N ALA A 467 10.63 -28.56 1.91
CA ALA A 467 11.61 -29.62 2.18
C ALA A 467 11.98 -29.68 3.68
N MET A 468 12.19 -28.53 4.31
CA MET A 468 12.50 -28.44 5.74
C MET A 468 11.33 -28.81 6.65
N GLU A 469 10.10 -28.48 6.29
CA GLU A 469 8.88 -28.91 6.99
C GLU A 469 8.70 -30.42 6.89
N THR A 470 8.96 -31.00 5.71
CA THR A 470 8.99 -32.45 5.52
C THR A 470 10.02 -33.09 6.45
N ARG A 471 11.24 -32.53 6.56
CA ARG A 471 12.27 -32.99 7.50
C ARG A 471 11.80 -32.94 8.95
N ARG A 472 11.19 -31.81 9.35
CA ARG A 472 10.70 -31.58 10.71
C ARG A 472 9.62 -32.59 11.10
N MET A 473 8.70 -32.88 10.20
CA MET A 473 7.63 -33.85 10.42
C MET A 473 8.16 -35.27 10.65
N ILE A 474 9.22 -35.65 9.94
CA ILE A 474 9.80 -37.00 9.99
C ILE A 474 11.01 -37.06 10.95
N ARG A 475 11.26 -35.98 11.72
CA ARG A 475 12.39 -35.87 12.67
C ARG A 475 13.75 -36.26 12.05
N GLY A 476 13.94 -35.93 10.77
CA GLY A 476 15.18 -36.20 10.02
C GLY A 476 15.36 -37.62 9.47
N GLN A 477 14.43 -38.55 9.69
CA GLN A 477 14.55 -39.93 9.19
C GLN A 477 13.67 -40.20 7.97
N HIS A 478 14.15 -39.82 6.78
CA HIS A 478 13.34 -39.95 5.57
C HIS A 478 13.03 -41.41 5.18
N SER A 479 11.76 -41.70 4.91
CA SER A 479 11.32 -42.88 4.17
C SER A 479 11.72 -42.80 2.69
N ARG A 480 11.62 -43.91 1.93
CA ARG A 480 11.90 -43.93 0.48
C ARG A 480 11.07 -42.88 -0.30
N LYS A 481 9.79 -42.71 0.07
CA LYS A 481 8.89 -41.73 -0.57
C LYS A 481 9.29 -40.30 -0.25
N THR A 482 9.49 -40.01 1.04
CA THR A 482 9.82 -38.65 1.49
C THR A 482 11.23 -38.22 1.05
N ALA A 483 12.17 -39.16 0.91
CA ALA A 483 13.47 -38.88 0.33
C ALA A 483 13.38 -38.58 -1.17
N ALA A 484 12.51 -39.27 -1.91
CA ALA A 484 12.25 -38.97 -3.31
C ALA A 484 11.59 -37.59 -3.48
N PHE A 485 10.65 -37.25 -2.60
CA PHE A 485 10.01 -35.94 -2.56
C PHE A 485 11.01 -34.81 -2.32
N VAL A 486 11.85 -34.90 -1.29
CA VAL A 486 12.85 -33.84 -1.03
C VAL A 486 13.88 -33.72 -2.16
N ARG A 487 14.24 -34.82 -2.83
CA ARG A 487 15.05 -34.76 -4.06
C ARG A 487 14.32 -34.03 -5.20
N ALA A 488 13.01 -34.20 -5.33
CA ALA A 488 12.20 -33.45 -6.29
C ALA A 488 12.18 -31.95 -5.96
N CYS A 489 12.04 -31.58 -4.67
CA CYS A 489 12.15 -30.18 -4.24
C CYS A 489 13.53 -29.58 -4.58
N ALA A 490 14.62 -30.30 -4.28
CA ALA A 490 15.97 -29.86 -4.60
C ALA A 490 16.18 -29.72 -6.11
N ALA A 491 15.67 -30.67 -6.91
CA ALA A 491 15.73 -30.60 -8.37
C ALA A 491 14.94 -29.41 -8.91
N TYR A 492 13.74 -29.15 -8.37
CA TYR A 492 12.94 -27.97 -8.71
C TYR A 492 13.72 -26.67 -8.47
N CYS A 493 14.33 -26.51 -7.29
CA CYS A 493 15.15 -25.34 -6.99
C CYS A 493 16.30 -25.22 -7.98
N PHE A 494 17.04 -26.32 -8.23
CA PHE A 494 18.20 -26.35 -9.11
C PHE A 494 17.88 -25.93 -10.56
N ILE A 495 16.74 -26.34 -11.12
CA ILE A 495 16.34 -25.95 -12.50
C ILE A 495 15.70 -24.57 -12.57
N THR A 496 15.23 -24.03 -11.45
CA THR A 496 14.56 -22.71 -11.41
C THR A 496 15.57 -21.59 -11.24
N ILE A 497 16.62 -21.78 -10.44
CA ILE A 497 17.64 -20.76 -10.16
C ILE A 497 18.28 -20.18 -11.45
N PRO A 498 18.68 -20.96 -12.47
CA PRO A 498 19.24 -20.42 -13.71
C PRO A 498 18.32 -19.43 -14.46
N SER A 499 17.01 -19.45 -14.18
CA SER A 499 16.03 -18.58 -14.85
C SER A 499 16.04 -17.15 -14.29
N ILE A 500 16.73 -16.89 -13.18
CA ILE A 500 16.88 -15.56 -12.56
C ILE A 500 18.07 -14.84 -13.20
N VAL A 501 17.90 -13.56 -13.53
CA VAL A 501 18.94 -12.77 -14.22
C VAL A 501 20.08 -12.39 -13.29
N SER A 502 19.76 -11.99 -12.05
CA SER A 502 20.75 -11.53 -11.07
C SER A 502 21.68 -12.66 -10.60
N VAL A 503 22.97 -12.57 -10.93
CA VAL A 503 24.01 -13.54 -10.54
C VAL A 503 24.12 -13.68 -9.02
N ALA A 504 24.15 -12.56 -8.29
CA ALA A 504 24.21 -12.56 -6.83
C ALA A 504 23.00 -13.29 -6.21
N THR A 505 21.81 -13.04 -6.74
CA THR A 505 20.59 -13.74 -6.28
C THR A 505 20.67 -15.24 -6.58
N ARG A 506 21.18 -15.63 -7.77
CA ARG A 506 21.39 -17.05 -8.10
C ARG A 506 22.35 -17.73 -7.13
N MET A 507 23.46 -17.07 -6.81
CA MET A 507 24.45 -17.55 -5.85
C MET A 507 23.80 -17.80 -4.47
N ASP A 508 23.15 -16.79 -3.89
CA ASP A 508 22.48 -16.91 -2.59
C ASP A 508 21.44 -18.05 -2.57
N LEU A 509 20.65 -18.19 -3.64
CA LEU A 509 19.63 -19.24 -3.74
C LEU A 509 20.24 -20.64 -3.89
N TYR A 510 21.34 -20.80 -4.63
CA TYR A 510 22.04 -22.07 -4.69
C TYR A 510 22.67 -22.45 -3.35
N MET A 511 23.25 -21.49 -2.62
CA MET A 511 23.81 -21.73 -1.28
C MET A 511 22.75 -22.24 -0.31
N VAL A 512 21.60 -21.56 -0.26
CA VAL A 512 20.50 -21.95 0.62
C VAL A 512 19.92 -23.30 0.21
N SER A 513 19.68 -23.51 -1.09
CA SER A 513 19.12 -24.78 -1.59
C SER A 513 20.08 -25.96 -1.39
N GLY A 514 21.40 -25.74 -1.57
CA GLY A 514 22.44 -26.72 -1.28
C GLY A 514 22.50 -27.07 0.21
N SER A 515 22.40 -26.05 1.08
CA SER A 515 22.37 -26.24 2.54
C SER A 515 21.13 -27.02 3.00
N VAL A 516 19.97 -26.75 2.41
CA VAL A 516 18.72 -27.49 2.68
C VAL A 516 18.83 -28.93 2.16
N ALA A 517 19.39 -29.15 0.98
CA ALA A 517 19.63 -30.49 0.45
C ALA A 517 20.59 -31.29 1.34
N LEU A 518 21.67 -30.66 1.81
CA LEU A 518 22.65 -31.25 2.73
C LEU A 518 21.98 -31.68 4.03
N GLN A 519 21.19 -30.78 4.63
CA GLN A 519 20.41 -31.06 5.83
C GLN A 519 19.42 -32.23 5.68
N ASN A 520 18.90 -32.46 4.48
CA ASN A 520 18.00 -33.58 4.16
C ASN A 520 18.73 -34.83 3.63
N LEU A 521 20.06 -34.92 3.81
CA LEU A 521 20.90 -36.05 3.38
C LEU A 521 20.87 -36.29 1.86
N CYS A 522 20.57 -35.26 1.07
CA CYS A 522 20.58 -35.31 -0.40
C CYS A 522 21.95 -34.84 -0.93
N LEU A 523 23.00 -35.61 -0.64
CA LEU A 523 24.40 -35.22 -0.87
C LEU A 523 24.69 -34.87 -2.33
N GLY A 524 24.26 -35.69 -3.30
CA GLY A 524 24.50 -35.40 -4.72
C GLY A 524 23.84 -34.11 -5.22
N GLN A 525 22.65 -33.77 -4.71
CA GLN A 525 22.00 -32.50 -5.02
C GLN A 525 22.70 -31.32 -4.34
N ALA A 526 23.15 -31.49 -3.09
CA ALA A 526 23.92 -30.48 -2.37
C ALA A 526 25.25 -30.17 -3.09
N ASP A 527 26.00 -31.20 -3.47
CA ASP A 527 27.24 -31.08 -4.24
C ASP A 527 27.02 -30.33 -5.55
N SER A 528 25.95 -30.65 -6.29
CA SER A 528 25.62 -29.97 -7.53
C SER A 528 25.31 -28.48 -7.32
N CYS A 529 24.59 -28.13 -6.25
CA CYS A 529 24.32 -26.73 -5.89
C CYS A 529 25.57 -25.95 -5.52
N PHE A 530 26.49 -26.55 -4.76
CA PHE A 530 27.75 -25.91 -4.38
C PHE A 530 28.71 -25.79 -5.56
N ASP A 531 28.77 -26.80 -6.43
CA ASP A 531 29.52 -26.77 -7.68
C ASP A 531 29.03 -25.63 -8.59
N ALA A 532 27.70 -25.52 -8.80
CA ALA A 532 27.08 -24.44 -9.56
C ALA A 532 27.34 -23.06 -8.93
N THR A 533 27.26 -22.96 -7.60
CA THR A 533 27.61 -21.73 -6.86
C THR A 533 29.03 -21.26 -7.17
N ILE A 534 29.99 -22.18 -7.15
CA ILE A 534 31.40 -21.87 -7.36
C ILE A 534 31.64 -21.44 -8.81
N GLN A 535 30.99 -22.12 -9.77
CA GLN A 535 31.08 -21.78 -11.19
C GLN A 535 30.48 -20.41 -11.54
N LEU A 536 29.56 -19.88 -10.71
CA LEU A 536 28.99 -18.54 -10.90
C LEU A 536 29.89 -17.42 -10.40
N ILE A 537 30.91 -17.70 -9.58
CA ILE A 537 31.81 -16.67 -9.02
C ILE A 537 32.42 -15.78 -10.13
N PRO A 538 32.98 -16.33 -11.23
CA PRO A 538 33.56 -15.51 -12.30
C PRO A 538 32.53 -14.67 -13.06
N GLU A 539 31.24 -15.05 -13.03
CA GLU A 539 30.15 -14.33 -13.70
C GLU A 539 29.61 -13.15 -12.88
N LEU A 540 29.95 -13.04 -11.59
CA LEU A 540 29.46 -11.98 -10.73
C LEU A 540 29.96 -10.62 -11.24
N PRO A 541 29.07 -9.62 -11.45
CA PRO A 541 29.53 -8.30 -11.87
C PRO A 541 30.38 -7.66 -10.76
N PRO A 542 31.53 -7.04 -11.10
CA PRO A 542 32.41 -6.42 -10.10
C PRO A 542 31.78 -5.21 -9.42
N VAL A 543 30.81 -4.59 -10.09
CA VAL A 543 30.16 -3.36 -9.66
C VAL A 543 28.67 -3.43 -10.00
N VAL A 544 27.83 -2.99 -9.08
CA VAL A 544 26.37 -2.96 -9.23
C VAL A 544 25.87 -1.56 -8.93
N GLU A 545 24.94 -1.07 -9.74
CA GLU A 545 24.25 0.20 -9.50
C GLU A 545 23.07 -0.03 -8.54
N VAL A 546 23.07 0.69 -7.41
CA VAL A 546 22.00 0.63 -6.40
C VAL A 546 21.58 2.06 -6.08
N ASP A 547 20.34 2.41 -6.39
CA ASP A 547 19.76 3.75 -6.18
C ASP A 547 20.60 4.88 -6.82
N GLY A 548 21.11 4.64 -8.03
CA GLY A 548 21.99 5.58 -8.76
C GLY A 548 23.43 5.65 -8.23
N ASN A 549 23.78 4.86 -7.21
CA ASN A 549 25.14 4.76 -6.68
C ASN A 549 25.80 3.45 -7.11
N VAL A 550 26.95 3.59 -7.75
CA VAL A 550 27.80 2.51 -8.20
C VAL A 550 28.53 1.92 -6.97
N LYS A 551 28.21 0.68 -6.59
CA LYS A 551 28.80 -0.02 -5.43
C LYS A 551 29.62 -1.24 -5.87
N SER A 552 30.81 -1.37 -5.31
CA SER A 552 31.66 -2.57 -5.47
C SER A 552 31.01 -3.79 -4.83
N THR A 553 31.12 -4.92 -5.53
CA THR A 553 30.54 -6.21 -5.16
C THR A 553 31.50 -7.05 -4.28
N GLU A 554 32.71 -6.53 -4.01
CA GLU A 554 33.77 -7.18 -3.23
C GLU A 554 33.37 -7.56 -1.80
N MET A 555 32.69 -6.67 -1.09
CA MET A 555 32.29 -6.94 0.31
C MET A 555 31.26 -8.06 0.40
N TYR A 556 30.37 -8.13 -0.59
CA TYR A 556 29.44 -9.24 -0.76
C TYR A 556 30.23 -10.53 -1.04
N LEU A 557 31.17 -10.51 -1.99
CA LEU A 557 31.98 -11.68 -2.35
C LEU A 557 32.79 -12.23 -1.16
N ILE A 558 33.43 -11.37 -0.36
CA ILE A 558 34.16 -11.78 0.86
C ILE A 558 33.22 -12.49 1.84
N SER A 559 32.08 -11.87 2.13
CA SER A 559 31.09 -12.44 3.06
C SER A 559 30.52 -13.76 2.54
N TYR A 560 30.23 -13.82 1.24
CA TYR A 560 29.69 -14.99 0.57
C TYR A 560 30.66 -16.17 0.60
N ILE A 561 31.92 -15.95 0.21
CA ILE A 561 32.95 -16.99 0.24
C ILE A 561 33.21 -17.44 1.68
N GLY A 562 33.20 -16.54 2.66
CA GLY A 562 33.27 -16.92 4.08
C GLY A 562 32.17 -17.89 4.49
N ALA A 563 30.92 -17.62 4.10
CA ALA A 563 29.79 -18.49 4.36
C ALA A 563 29.88 -19.84 3.61
N LEU A 564 30.36 -19.82 2.35
CA LEU A 564 30.61 -21.02 1.56
C LEU A 564 31.68 -21.90 2.23
N LEU A 565 32.83 -21.31 2.58
CA LEU A 565 33.94 -22.02 3.22
C LEU A 565 33.52 -22.63 4.55
N SER A 566 32.71 -21.92 5.34
CA SER A 566 32.10 -22.49 6.54
C SER A 566 31.32 -23.74 6.14
N THR A 567 30.34 -23.61 5.25
CA THR A 567 29.48 -24.73 4.82
C THR A 567 30.29 -25.93 4.30
N LEU A 568 31.34 -25.70 3.52
CA LEU A 568 32.20 -26.74 2.95
C LEU A 568 32.96 -27.57 4.00
N ILE A 569 33.14 -27.09 5.25
CA ILE A 569 33.77 -27.88 6.33
C ILE A 569 32.97 -29.15 6.63
N VAL A 570 31.64 -29.05 6.60
CA VAL A 570 30.74 -30.16 6.94
C VAL A 570 30.21 -30.91 5.72
N VAL A 571 30.62 -30.51 4.51
CA VAL A 571 30.29 -31.22 3.28
C VAL A 571 31.27 -32.40 3.14
N PRO A 572 30.78 -33.64 3.02
CA PRO A 572 31.64 -34.79 2.81
C PRO A 572 32.26 -34.75 1.41
N ASP A 573 33.52 -35.15 1.31
CA ASP A 573 34.16 -35.30 0.00
C ASP A 573 33.52 -36.44 -0.81
N SER A 574 33.40 -36.22 -2.12
CA SER A 574 32.97 -37.27 -3.05
C SER A 574 34.09 -38.31 -3.21
N PRO A 575 33.81 -39.62 -3.05
CA PRO A 575 34.79 -40.68 -3.23
C PRO A 575 35.49 -40.66 -4.61
N ASP A 576 34.81 -40.15 -5.63
CA ASP A 576 35.26 -40.20 -7.03
C ASP A 576 36.07 -38.97 -7.46
N ARG A 577 35.95 -37.84 -6.74
CA ARG A 577 36.53 -36.54 -7.17
C ARG A 577 37.78 -36.13 -6.39
N GLY A 578 38.19 -36.94 -5.42
CA GLY A 578 39.37 -36.71 -4.61
C GLY A 578 39.16 -35.71 -3.48
N VAL A 579 40.23 -35.53 -2.70
CA VAL A 579 40.23 -34.79 -1.44
C VAL A 579 40.04 -33.28 -1.66
N LEU A 580 39.09 -32.70 -0.91
CA LEU A 580 38.76 -31.26 -0.89
C LEU A 580 38.47 -30.69 -2.29
N TYR A 581 37.76 -31.47 -3.13
CA TYR A 581 37.46 -31.11 -4.52
C TYR A 581 36.79 -29.73 -4.65
N LEU A 582 35.71 -29.47 -3.90
CA LEU A 582 34.98 -28.20 -3.98
C LEU A 582 35.84 -26.99 -3.57
N LEU A 583 36.76 -27.17 -2.60
CA LEU A 583 37.71 -26.14 -2.23
C LEU A 583 38.71 -25.85 -3.35
N ARG A 584 39.21 -26.90 -4.02
CA ARG A 584 40.13 -26.74 -5.17
C ARG A 584 39.43 -26.02 -6.32
N LEU A 585 38.18 -26.40 -6.61
CA LEU A 585 37.35 -25.74 -7.61
C LEU A 585 37.13 -24.26 -7.28
N LEU A 586 36.87 -23.95 -6.01
CA LEU A 586 36.74 -22.57 -5.52
C LEU A 586 38.03 -21.77 -5.75
N LEU A 587 39.19 -22.33 -5.41
CA LEU A 587 40.49 -21.68 -5.64
C LEU A 587 40.81 -21.46 -7.12
N GLU A 588 40.31 -22.32 -8.01
CA GLU A 588 40.45 -22.13 -9.46
C GLU A 588 39.53 -21.00 -9.97
N ASN A 589 38.27 -20.98 -9.54
CA ASN A 589 37.28 -19.98 -10.00
C ASN A 589 37.54 -18.58 -9.44
N ILE A 590 38.03 -18.45 -8.20
CA ILE A 590 38.41 -17.13 -7.63
C ILE A 590 39.47 -16.43 -8.51
N LYS A 591 40.38 -17.18 -9.13
CA LYS A 591 41.42 -16.61 -10.01
C LYS A 591 40.85 -16.07 -11.32
N LEU A 592 39.70 -16.56 -11.75
CA LEU A 592 39.01 -16.15 -12.97
C LEU A 592 38.12 -14.93 -12.73
N TYR A 593 37.90 -14.52 -11.48
CA TYR A 593 37.10 -13.35 -11.16
C TYR A 593 37.82 -12.06 -11.55
N HIS A 594 37.14 -11.22 -12.31
CA HIS A 594 37.66 -9.93 -12.78
C HIS A 594 37.29 -8.85 -11.78
N PHE A 595 38.27 -8.35 -11.03
CA PHE A 595 38.08 -7.22 -10.14
C PHE A 595 38.05 -5.90 -10.92
N ASP A 596 37.30 -4.92 -10.43
CA ASP A 596 37.35 -3.56 -10.97
C ASP A 596 38.65 -2.86 -10.54
N GLU A 597 39.39 -2.31 -11.50
CA GLU A 597 40.65 -1.62 -11.25
C GLU A 597 40.46 -0.20 -10.69
N ILE A 598 39.28 0.40 -10.87
CA ILE A 598 39.02 1.81 -10.55
C ILE A 598 38.49 1.96 -9.12
N HIS A 599 37.56 1.11 -8.69
CA HIS A 599 36.88 1.25 -7.39
C HIS A 599 37.20 0.14 -6.37
N SER A 600 38.08 -0.81 -6.70
CA SER A 600 38.29 -2.02 -5.90
C SER A 600 39.73 -2.18 -5.41
N GLN A 601 39.90 -2.80 -4.23
CA GLN A 601 41.21 -3.19 -3.69
C GLN A 601 41.46 -4.66 -3.97
N SER A 602 41.46 -5.04 -5.24
CA SER A 602 41.52 -6.43 -5.71
C SER A 602 42.52 -7.32 -4.96
N GLU A 603 43.77 -6.88 -4.77
CA GLU A 603 44.77 -7.69 -4.06
C GLU A 603 44.52 -7.82 -2.56
N GLY A 604 43.95 -6.78 -1.94
CA GLY A 604 43.53 -6.80 -0.54
C GLY A 604 42.36 -7.76 -0.34
N THR A 605 41.34 -7.66 -1.18
CA THR A 605 40.16 -8.54 -1.20
C THR A 605 40.56 -10.01 -1.38
N LEU A 606 41.43 -10.30 -2.37
CA LEU A 606 41.95 -11.64 -2.61
C LEU A 606 42.72 -12.19 -1.40
N ALA A 607 43.59 -11.37 -0.80
CA ALA A 607 44.33 -11.76 0.39
C ALA A 607 43.38 -12.08 1.57
N THR A 608 42.33 -11.29 1.80
CA THR A 608 41.30 -11.58 2.82
C THR A 608 40.55 -12.89 2.56
N ILE A 609 40.21 -13.18 1.30
CA ILE A 609 39.59 -14.45 0.92
C ILE A 609 40.55 -15.62 1.19
N TYR A 610 41.82 -15.52 0.78
CA TYR A 610 42.81 -16.56 1.04
C TYR A 610 43.09 -16.76 2.54
N LEU A 611 43.06 -15.69 3.34
CA LEU A 611 43.14 -15.80 4.80
C LEU A 611 41.95 -16.60 5.38
N SER A 612 40.75 -16.41 4.83
CA SER A 612 39.56 -17.19 5.21
C SER A 612 39.68 -18.66 4.79
N VAL A 613 40.30 -18.92 3.63
CA VAL A 613 40.63 -20.29 3.18
C VAL A 613 41.63 -20.94 4.15
N LEU A 614 42.65 -20.22 4.62
CA LEU A 614 43.59 -20.73 5.61
C LEU A 614 42.89 -21.08 6.93
N ASP A 615 41.91 -20.30 7.37
CA ASP A 615 41.11 -20.61 8.56
C ASP A 615 40.28 -21.89 8.37
N MET A 616 39.67 -22.07 7.19
CA MET A 616 38.93 -23.29 6.84
C MET A 616 39.85 -24.52 6.81
N LEU A 617 41.00 -24.43 6.13
CA LEU A 617 42.00 -25.51 6.06
C LEU A 617 42.57 -25.86 7.44
N SER A 618 42.82 -24.85 8.28
CA SER A 618 43.26 -25.06 9.66
C SER A 618 42.20 -25.79 10.49
N THR A 619 40.92 -25.53 10.22
CA THR A 619 39.80 -26.25 10.84
C THR A 619 39.69 -27.67 10.30
N ALA A 620 39.88 -27.86 8.99
CA ALA A 620 39.86 -29.16 8.33
C ALA A 620 40.96 -30.12 8.82
N ALA A 621 42.06 -29.58 9.36
CA ALA A 621 43.16 -30.35 9.95
C ALA A 621 42.89 -30.85 11.38
N GLN A 622 41.85 -30.34 12.05
CA GLN A 622 41.52 -30.74 13.42
C GLN A 622 40.94 -32.15 13.48
N GLU A 623 41.15 -32.86 14.59
CA GLU A 623 40.62 -34.21 14.83
C GLU A 623 39.08 -34.24 14.92
N THR A 624 38.46 -33.12 15.30
CA THR A 624 37.01 -33.00 15.37
C THR A 624 36.62 -31.58 14.98
N TYR A 625 35.66 -31.46 14.08
CA TYR A 625 35.22 -30.15 13.61
C TYR A 625 34.39 -29.39 14.65
N PRO A 626 34.38 -28.04 14.61
CA PRO A 626 33.66 -27.23 15.60
C PRO A 626 32.14 -27.43 15.59
N TYR A 627 31.58 -27.95 14.49
CA TYR A 627 30.15 -28.24 14.36
C TYR A 627 29.91 -29.34 13.32
N HIS A 628 28.76 -30.01 13.43
CA HIS A 628 28.33 -31.11 12.56
C HIS A 628 26.86 -31.00 12.20
N ILE A 629 26.47 -31.63 11.09
CA ILE A 629 25.06 -31.80 10.72
C ILE A 629 24.63 -33.23 11.08
N PRO A 630 23.54 -33.43 11.84
CA PRO A 630 23.07 -34.75 12.19
C PRO A 630 22.82 -35.64 10.97
N GLY A 631 23.44 -36.82 10.95
CA GLY A 631 23.30 -37.82 9.89
C GLY A 631 24.30 -37.70 8.73
N ILE A 632 25.18 -36.70 8.76
CA ILE A 632 26.23 -36.51 7.75
C ILE A 632 27.58 -36.86 8.37
N VAL A 633 28.36 -37.69 7.65
CA VAL A 633 29.72 -38.05 8.04
C VAL A 633 30.67 -37.05 7.39
N SER A 634 31.01 -35.99 8.11
CA SER A 634 31.96 -34.96 7.67
C SER A 634 33.39 -35.49 7.52
N ASN A 635 34.26 -34.70 6.91
CA ASN A 635 35.63 -35.10 6.57
C ASN A 635 36.52 -35.44 7.79
N ASP A 636 36.24 -34.90 8.98
CA ASP A 636 36.93 -35.29 10.23
C ASP A 636 36.67 -36.76 10.59
N GLN A 637 35.43 -37.24 10.40
CA GLN A 637 35.09 -38.65 10.62
C GLN A 637 35.45 -39.53 9.43
N LEU A 638 35.35 -39.00 8.20
CA LEU A 638 35.64 -39.74 6.98
C LEU A 638 37.13 -40.10 6.85
N TYR A 639 38.01 -39.13 7.14
CA TYR A 639 39.46 -39.30 7.03
C TYR A 639 40.16 -39.49 8.38
N GLY A 640 39.55 -39.11 9.51
CA GLY A 640 40.09 -39.37 10.86
C GLY A 640 41.49 -38.82 11.10
N SER A 641 41.81 -37.64 10.54
CA SER A 641 43.16 -37.06 10.55
C SER A 641 44.25 -37.97 9.98
N ASP A 642 43.93 -38.78 8.95
CA ASP A 642 44.92 -39.59 8.23
C ASP A 642 46.13 -38.71 7.81
N PRO A 643 47.38 -39.13 8.10
CA PRO A 643 48.58 -38.42 7.68
C PRO A 643 48.60 -38.02 6.20
N LYS A 644 47.98 -38.80 5.30
CA LYS A 644 47.87 -38.47 3.87
C LYS A 644 46.93 -37.29 3.62
N PHE A 645 45.81 -37.24 4.32
CA PHE A 645 44.84 -36.14 4.24
C PHE A 645 45.45 -34.85 4.82
N ILE A 646 46.12 -34.94 5.96
CA ILE A 646 46.85 -33.82 6.57
C ILE A 646 47.97 -33.31 5.65
N ALA A 647 48.70 -34.22 4.96
CA ALA A 647 49.71 -33.82 3.99
C ALA A 647 49.14 -33.04 2.79
N GLU A 648 47.95 -33.41 2.30
CA GLU A 648 47.24 -32.65 1.26
C GLU A 648 46.80 -31.27 1.77
N ILE A 649 46.30 -31.18 3.00
CA ILE A 649 45.96 -29.90 3.65
C ILE A 649 47.21 -29.01 3.79
N ASP A 650 48.32 -29.54 4.30
CA ASP A 650 49.60 -28.82 4.44
C ASP A 650 50.10 -28.30 3.08
N GLY A 651 49.93 -29.10 2.03
CA GLY A 651 50.24 -28.73 0.65
C GLY A 651 49.38 -27.58 0.15
N LEU A 652 48.08 -27.59 0.42
CA LEU A 652 47.16 -26.50 0.07
C LEU A 652 47.42 -25.24 0.89
N CYS A 653 47.64 -25.36 2.21
CA CYS A 653 48.00 -24.26 3.10
C CYS A 653 49.26 -23.53 2.59
N SER A 654 50.28 -24.29 2.16
CA SER A 654 51.51 -23.71 1.61
C SER A 654 51.24 -22.90 0.33
N LYS A 655 50.47 -23.47 -0.61
CA LYS A 655 50.10 -22.77 -1.86
C LYS A 655 49.28 -21.50 -1.61
N VAL A 656 48.33 -21.56 -0.68
CA VAL A 656 47.48 -20.41 -0.32
C VAL A 656 48.29 -19.34 0.41
N ALA A 657 49.17 -19.72 1.33
CA ALA A 657 50.06 -18.80 2.03
C ALA A 657 51.02 -18.09 1.06
N ASP A 658 51.60 -18.82 0.09
CA ASP A 658 52.42 -18.23 -0.97
C ASP A 658 51.64 -17.18 -1.77
N GLN A 659 50.37 -17.46 -2.09
CA GLN A 659 49.52 -16.51 -2.80
C GLN A 659 49.21 -15.25 -1.97
N VAL A 660 49.00 -15.38 -0.64
CA VAL A 660 48.86 -14.22 0.25
C VAL A 660 50.14 -13.39 0.24
N LEU A 661 51.32 -14.02 0.31
CA LEU A 661 52.61 -13.31 0.27
C LEU A 661 52.84 -12.59 -1.07
N ILE A 662 52.43 -13.18 -2.19
CA ILE A 662 52.47 -12.54 -3.51
C ILE A 662 51.57 -11.30 -3.51
N ASN A 663 50.33 -11.39 -3.01
CA ASN A 663 49.42 -10.25 -2.93
C ASN A 663 49.95 -9.15 -2.01
N LEU A 664 50.56 -9.50 -0.86
CA LEU A 664 51.20 -8.54 0.04
C LEU A 664 52.37 -7.81 -0.63
N LYS A 665 53.12 -8.48 -1.52
CA LYS A 665 54.18 -7.84 -2.30
C LYS A 665 53.60 -6.84 -3.30
N ILE A 666 52.57 -7.23 -4.05
CA ILE A 666 51.90 -6.35 -5.02
C ILE A 666 51.31 -5.10 -4.32
N LEU A 667 50.70 -5.26 -3.15
CA LEU A 667 50.19 -4.14 -2.35
C LEU A 667 51.31 -3.17 -1.92
N ALA A 668 52.50 -3.69 -1.63
CA ALA A 668 53.69 -2.87 -1.36
C ALA A 668 54.10 -2.07 -2.60
N ASP A 669 54.17 -2.73 -3.76
CA ASP A 669 54.56 -2.12 -5.03
C ASP A 669 53.55 -1.03 -5.47
N LYS A 670 52.26 -1.20 -5.14
CA LYS A 670 51.20 -0.19 -5.33
C LYS A 670 51.15 0.91 -4.25
N GLY A 671 52.03 0.86 -3.25
CA GLY A 671 52.09 1.86 -2.18
C GLY A 671 50.96 1.78 -1.14
N GLN A 672 50.16 0.72 -1.13
CA GLN A 672 49.03 0.53 -0.21
C GLN A 672 49.49 -0.06 1.15
N LEU A 673 50.43 0.63 1.81
CA LEU A 673 51.16 0.12 2.97
C LEU A 673 50.27 -0.17 4.20
N ARG A 674 49.17 0.56 4.37
CA ARG A 674 48.22 0.34 5.49
C ARG A 674 47.47 -0.99 5.36
N VAL A 675 46.95 -1.27 4.17
CA VAL A 675 46.22 -2.52 3.86
C VAL A 675 47.17 -3.70 3.93
N GLN A 676 48.36 -3.58 3.33
CA GLN A 676 49.44 -4.55 3.43
C GLN A 676 49.78 -4.90 4.89
N SER A 677 49.98 -3.89 5.73
CA SER A 677 50.40 -4.11 7.13
C SER A 677 49.28 -4.74 7.96
N THR A 678 48.01 -4.44 7.65
CA THR A 678 46.85 -5.06 8.29
C THR A 678 46.76 -6.55 7.93
N LEU A 679 46.84 -6.88 6.65
CA LEU A 679 46.78 -8.26 6.15
C LEU A 679 48.00 -9.09 6.56
N ALA A 680 49.19 -8.49 6.60
CA ALA A 680 50.39 -9.15 7.11
C ALA A 680 50.29 -9.48 8.60
N MET A 681 49.66 -8.59 9.38
CA MET A 681 49.35 -8.86 10.79
C MET A 681 48.35 -10.01 10.94
N GLU A 682 47.32 -10.00 10.12
CA GLU A 682 46.30 -11.06 10.09
C GLU A 682 46.86 -12.43 9.70
N LEU A 683 47.79 -12.48 8.74
CA LEU A 683 48.51 -13.70 8.39
C LEU A 683 49.44 -14.15 9.54
N PHE A 684 50.14 -13.20 10.18
CA PHE A 684 50.99 -13.48 11.33
C PHE A 684 50.20 -14.16 12.46
N VAL A 685 49.04 -13.61 12.83
CA VAL A 685 48.19 -14.17 13.90
C VAL A 685 47.77 -15.61 13.56
N ARG A 686 47.39 -15.88 12.30
CA ARG A 686 47.00 -17.24 11.86
C ARG A 686 48.14 -18.23 11.90
N ILE A 687 49.33 -17.84 11.45
CA ILE A 687 50.53 -18.69 11.54
C ILE A 687 50.84 -19.01 12.99
N VAL A 688 50.87 -17.99 13.86
CA VAL A 688 51.22 -18.15 15.27
C VAL A 688 50.21 -19.03 16.01
N ARG A 689 48.91 -18.95 15.67
CA ARG A 689 47.84 -19.73 16.32
C ARG A 689 47.74 -21.17 15.80
N ASN A 690 47.84 -21.37 14.48
CA ASN A 690 47.43 -22.61 13.84
C ASN A 690 48.61 -23.47 13.35
N THR A 691 49.86 -23.00 13.43
CA THR A 691 51.02 -23.73 12.91
C THR A 691 52.02 -24.11 14.00
N ASP A 692 52.78 -25.19 13.74
CA ASP A 692 53.88 -25.60 14.60
C ASP A 692 55.12 -24.73 14.40
N LEU A 693 55.31 -23.78 15.33
CA LEU A 693 56.46 -22.85 15.34
C LEU A 693 57.79 -23.51 15.70
N THR A 694 57.82 -24.81 16.04
CA THR A 694 59.11 -25.52 16.19
C THR A 694 59.81 -25.73 14.85
N ARG A 695 59.07 -25.66 13.73
CA ARG A 695 59.60 -25.71 12.36
C ARG A 695 60.24 -24.37 11.98
N ASP A 696 61.53 -24.37 11.65
CA ASP A 696 62.31 -23.15 11.37
C ASP A 696 61.73 -22.27 10.26
N LYS A 697 61.14 -22.86 9.21
CA LYS A 697 60.53 -22.11 8.10
C LYS A 697 59.34 -21.26 8.57
N GLN A 698 58.46 -21.83 9.39
CA GLN A 698 57.28 -21.13 9.91
C GLN A 698 57.66 -20.06 10.93
N PHE A 699 58.61 -20.37 11.81
CA PHE A 699 59.16 -19.41 12.75
C PHE A 699 59.78 -18.20 12.04
N THR A 700 60.58 -18.45 11.00
CA THR A 700 61.21 -17.39 10.20
C THR A 700 60.16 -16.54 9.47
N LEU A 701 59.11 -17.16 8.93
CA LEU A 701 58.01 -16.45 8.29
C LEU A 701 57.27 -15.54 9.29
N ALA A 702 56.95 -16.04 10.48
CA ALA A 702 56.31 -15.25 11.54
C ALA A 702 57.17 -14.03 11.95
N VAL A 703 58.47 -14.22 12.16
CA VAL A 703 59.40 -13.11 12.45
C VAL A 703 59.45 -12.10 11.31
N ASN A 704 59.47 -12.55 10.06
CA ASN A 704 59.51 -11.68 8.89
C ASN A 704 58.24 -10.86 8.72
N LEU A 705 57.07 -11.47 8.93
CA LEU A 705 55.77 -10.77 8.90
C LEU A 705 55.69 -9.72 10.02
N TRP A 706 56.12 -10.06 11.25
CA TRP A 706 56.18 -9.08 12.34
C TRP A 706 57.12 -7.91 12.04
N ASN A 707 58.29 -8.18 11.45
CA ASN A 707 59.22 -7.15 11.01
C ASN A 707 58.62 -6.26 9.92
N LEU A 708 57.85 -6.82 8.99
CA LEU A 708 57.15 -6.07 7.94
C LEU A 708 56.10 -5.11 8.53
N VAL A 709 55.27 -5.60 9.45
CA VAL A 709 54.26 -4.79 10.14
C VAL A 709 54.91 -3.67 10.96
N THR A 710 55.95 -3.98 11.75
CA THR A 710 56.63 -2.99 12.60
C THR A 710 57.41 -1.94 11.81
N ARG A 711 57.93 -2.28 10.62
CA ARG A 711 58.56 -1.32 9.70
C ARG A 711 57.57 -0.23 9.24
N ASN A 712 56.29 -0.59 9.11
CA ASN A 712 55.21 0.30 8.68
C ASN A 712 54.32 0.75 9.86
N LYS A 713 54.83 0.73 11.10
CA LYS A 713 54.04 0.98 12.33
C LYS A 713 53.25 2.29 12.36
N ALA A 714 53.68 3.31 11.62
CA ALA A 714 52.95 4.59 11.49
C ALA A 714 51.58 4.47 10.79
N GLN A 715 51.33 3.36 10.08
CA GLN A 715 50.09 3.10 9.33
C GLN A 715 49.04 2.31 10.13
N LEU A 716 49.38 1.84 11.34
CA LEU A 716 48.54 0.99 12.19
C LEU A 716 48.32 1.63 13.57
N ASP A 717 47.24 1.24 14.26
CA ASP A 717 47.00 1.65 15.65
C ASP A 717 47.95 0.89 16.59
N GLY A 718 48.73 1.64 17.39
CA GLY A 718 49.66 1.08 18.39
C GLY A 718 48.98 0.16 19.42
N LYS A 719 47.67 0.35 19.69
CA LYS A 719 46.91 -0.55 20.56
C LYS A 719 46.77 -1.96 19.98
N VAL A 720 46.63 -2.09 18.66
CA VAL A 720 46.50 -3.39 17.98
C VAL A 720 47.81 -4.17 18.08
N LEU A 721 48.95 -3.50 17.88
CA LEU A 721 50.29 -4.10 18.02
C LEU A 721 50.53 -4.64 19.43
N MET A 722 50.20 -3.83 20.45
CA MET A 722 50.33 -4.25 21.85
C MET A 722 49.36 -5.38 22.22
N GLY A 723 48.15 -5.37 21.66
CA GLY A 723 47.17 -6.44 21.83
C GLY A 723 47.64 -7.78 21.26
N VAL A 724 48.19 -7.79 20.05
CA VAL A 724 48.75 -9.02 19.44
C VAL A 724 49.95 -9.53 20.24
N LEU A 725 50.85 -8.64 20.68
CA LEU A 725 51.96 -9.04 21.55
C LEU A 725 51.46 -9.72 22.84
N ALA A 726 50.45 -9.14 23.49
CA ALA A 726 49.85 -9.72 24.69
C ALA A 726 49.24 -11.10 24.43
N GLN A 727 48.62 -11.32 23.27
CA GLN A 727 48.11 -12.65 22.88
C GLN A 727 49.23 -13.68 22.72
N VAL A 728 50.36 -13.32 22.09
CA VAL A 728 51.50 -14.23 21.95
C VAL A 728 52.16 -14.53 23.32
N GLU A 729 52.20 -13.54 24.21
CA GLU A 729 52.66 -13.72 25.59
C GLU A 729 51.75 -14.66 26.40
N GLN A 730 50.44 -14.59 26.17
CA GLN A 730 49.48 -15.53 26.75
C GLN A 730 49.69 -16.95 26.21
N MET A 731 49.84 -17.12 24.90
CA MET A 731 50.14 -18.43 24.29
C MET A 731 51.46 -19.02 24.82
N LYS A 732 52.47 -18.18 25.04
CA LYS A 732 53.72 -18.58 25.71
C LYS A 732 53.46 -19.10 27.13
N ALA A 733 52.59 -18.44 27.89
CA ALA A 733 52.23 -18.85 29.23
C ALA A 733 51.47 -20.20 29.24
N GLU A 734 50.58 -20.42 28.27
CA GLU A 734 49.83 -21.67 28.10
C GLU A 734 50.75 -22.88 27.79
N HIS A 735 51.81 -22.68 27.01
CA HIS A 735 52.74 -23.74 26.63
C HIS A 735 53.89 -23.98 27.64
N GLY A 736 54.07 -23.11 28.63
CA GLY A 736 55.09 -23.25 29.68
C GLY A 736 56.52 -23.44 29.16
N ASN A 737 57.30 -24.31 29.80
CA ASN A 737 58.71 -24.59 29.46
C ASN A 737 58.91 -25.67 28.35
N THR A 738 57.87 -25.97 27.57
CA THR A 738 57.97 -26.92 26.45
C THR A 738 58.89 -26.40 25.34
N VAL A 739 59.30 -27.28 24.40
CA VAL A 739 60.07 -26.88 23.21
C VAL A 739 59.34 -25.78 22.43
N THR A 740 58.02 -25.92 22.29
CA THR A 740 57.13 -24.92 21.70
C THR A 740 57.10 -23.63 22.52
N GLY A 741 56.98 -23.72 23.86
CA GLY A 741 57.00 -22.55 24.75
C GLY A 741 58.30 -21.74 24.68
N LYS A 742 59.46 -22.41 24.54
CA LYS A 742 60.76 -21.74 24.32
C LYS A 742 60.82 -21.00 22.97
N ARG A 743 60.20 -21.55 21.92
CA ARG A 743 60.08 -20.86 20.62
C ARG A 743 59.16 -19.64 20.71
N PHE A 744 58.04 -19.74 21.42
CA PHE A 744 57.20 -18.57 21.70
C PHE A 744 57.94 -17.51 22.52
N GLU A 745 58.78 -17.89 23.48
CA GLU A 745 59.64 -16.97 24.23
C GLU A 745 60.64 -16.24 23.33
N GLU A 746 61.28 -16.96 22.42
CA GLU A 746 62.16 -16.39 21.40
C GLU A 746 61.41 -15.40 20.48
N LEU A 747 60.19 -15.75 20.06
CA LEU A 747 59.34 -14.89 19.24
C LEU A 747 58.95 -13.60 19.98
N VAL A 748 58.49 -13.70 21.23
CA VAL A 748 58.13 -12.55 22.08
C VAL A 748 59.33 -11.60 22.27
N MET A 749 60.52 -12.15 22.52
CA MET A 749 61.74 -11.34 22.65
C MET A 749 62.05 -10.57 21.36
N ARG A 750 61.96 -11.24 20.20
CA ARG A 750 62.14 -10.59 18.89
C ARG A 750 61.06 -9.55 18.60
N MET A 751 59.82 -9.80 19.01
CA MET A 751 58.71 -8.86 18.83
C MET A 751 58.91 -7.58 19.65
N ARG A 752 59.26 -7.72 20.94
CA ARG A 752 59.55 -6.59 21.86
C ARG A 752 60.71 -5.74 21.37
N ASN A 753 61.75 -6.34 20.82
CA ASN A 753 62.93 -5.61 20.31
C ASN A 753 62.63 -4.72 19.09
N LYS A 754 61.47 -4.89 18.43
CA LYS A 754 61.10 -4.20 17.19
C LYS A 754 60.01 -3.15 17.36
N LEU A 755 59.26 -3.18 18.46
CA LEU A 755 58.27 -2.16 18.83
C LEU A 755 59.02 -0.91 19.34
#